data_AF-A0A9N9YHN9-F1
#
_entry.id   AF-A0A9N9YHN9-F1
#
_cell.length_a   1.000
_cell.length_b   1.000
_cell.length_c   1.000
_cell.angle_alpha   90.00
_cell.angle_beta   90.00
_cell.angle_gamma   90.00
#
_symmetry.space_group_name_H-M   'P 1'
#
loop_
_entity.id
_entity.type
_entity.pdbx_description
1 polymer ?
#
loop_
_entity_poly.entity_id
_entity_poly.type
_entity_poly.pdbx_seq_one_letter_code
_entity_poly.pdbx_strand_id
1 'polypeptide(L)'
;MGSAPQPARVVLLAVYFATNSDIDSLRALAAQHREILRNELLLRILLTYVPETTHPSQYAEFVREISQDEISQGSDDVALDFSPLGQLTDSQASKKARKLHLLQLTSADAPGPEPDDVLSQFLFQRAYKMDEDAGMLSLVPDLLVPFLDQSPAIRTWVASTILPLIRRNFDYYSQNAAQHSLREFQNLPDLTAMEYLLSRTDQIEEDVNNIGRDLRGLAGPWLYNDSRWNLGFNSESDESQNGVSCQGWQYVLDWLVLHASKSWKVTADAIEEWDGPSDADLGDAAGVFLRQQQLDYLSETYIRAALASAYLIPEPSMDALAGAYRIVSRAWLLFGQDQLPSFHASLEHLPALPALSTSNPAGGKVSATQMRNDLLQSSNPLTAPSVSSMNFLQGLILSASVMTKLGIPYSVKRAGEMVLLRDAREQKGELVKLVRLVLNQASRSSDEYWITARREILWLHNWGNPNAASGDAKLGIFGLVSESDVETELLKAMLSSMCYSLAKSIYEDASVRPLPDTVVQDAVYHAALDAFDNASNPNRTRGGLKKCNDIIHALPLLVPRTLESTKQIEALLSAAHALSSYRLVLKQGEPFSPVVLRVHSDPVSILDKVLEQNKGAYTRLQEFLEIGTNMITASFLIQKRPGKIPNPVGDLEGELFVVEKRIVAMCISAALKEDDFETAYSYVVSRLGDSAKPSRNDEWSWNAALQAGQYIRTSRSQQPTHLGTASGNLEIRHLEQRLECLAMALRVAPPSELQTILESFRKCEAQLDAAISDEAAKEAAWDETGDLRGIPGAFDKPTNQAYPARNITASSTARQQEEAPMSLFDLSRATARVASRNLTSLSSLRDFASGGGGGDHQSAASSDTPDDSQNEPRARKRDQLREAATGTLVSGVGWLIGANVNRQSN
;
A
#
# COMPACT_ATOMS: atom_id res chain seq x y z
N MET A 1 77.58 -48.43 64.40
CA MET A 1 78.09 -47.33 63.54
C MET A 1 78.25 -47.89 62.14
N GLY A 2 77.20 -47.78 61.32
CA GLY A 2 77.22 -48.23 59.93
C GLY A 2 77.90 -47.18 59.06
N SER A 3 78.79 -47.61 58.17
CA SER A 3 79.39 -46.78 57.13
C SER A 3 78.30 -46.00 56.40
N ALA A 4 78.42 -44.67 56.30
CA ALA A 4 77.53 -43.88 55.45
C ALA A 4 77.54 -44.48 54.02
N PRO A 5 76.37 -44.73 53.42
CA PRO A 5 76.31 -45.33 52.09
C PRO A 5 76.90 -44.37 51.04
N GLN A 6 77.65 -44.93 50.09
CA GLN A 6 78.26 -44.15 49.00
C GLN A 6 77.16 -43.44 48.17
N PRO A 7 77.32 -42.15 47.78
CA PRO A 7 76.30 -41.41 47.04
C PRO A 7 75.74 -42.10 45.79
N ALA A 8 76.60 -42.79 45.04
CA ALA A 8 76.19 -43.53 43.83
C ALA A 8 75.23 -44.70 44.13
N ARG A 9 75.36 -45.36 45.29
CA ARG A 9 74.46 -46.44 45.71
C ARG A 9 73.10 -45.89 46.13
N VAL A 10 73.07 -44.77 46.83
CA VAL A 10 71.83 -44.07 47.22
C VAL A 10 71.02 -43.65 45.97
N VAL A 11 71.67 -43.07 44.96
CA VAL A 11 71.01 -42.70 43.70
C VAL A 11 70.48 -43.93 42.94
N LEU A 12 71.24 -45.03 42.88
CA LEU A 12 70.77 -46.25 42.23
C LEU A 12 69.60 -46.91 42.96
N LEU A 13 69.55 -46.81 44.29
CA LEU A 13 68.44 -47.30 45.09
C LEU A 13 67.18 -46.45 44.87
N ALA A 14 67.34 -45.12 44.79
CA ALA A 14 66.25 -44.21 44.45
C ALA A 14 65.65 -44.51 43.07
N VAL A 15 66.50 -44.79 42.07
CA VAL A 15 66.06 -45.23 40.74
C VAL A 15 65.31 -46.56 40.80
N TYR A 16 65.79 -47.52 41.59
CA TYR A 16 65.11 -48.81 41.75
C TYR A 16 63.71 -48.66 42.36
N PHE A 17 63.57 -47.87 43.43
CA PHE A 17 62.26 -47.61 44.04
C PHE A 17 61.33 -46.85 43.09
N ALA A 18 61.83 -45.83 42.38
CA ALA A 18 61.06 -45.11 41.37
C ALA A 18 60.57 -46.03 40.23
N THR A 19 61.42 -46.94 39.74
CA THR A 19 61.08 -47.88 38.66
C THR A 19 59.96 -48.85 39.05
N ASN A 20 59.87 -49.20 40.34
CA ASN A 20 58.84 -50.09 40.87
C ASN A 20 57.63 -49.33 41.45
N SER A 21 57.56 -48.00 41.27
CA SER A 21 56.53 -47.12 41.85
C SER A 21 56.41 -47.23 43.39
N ASP A 22 57.49 -47.59 44.08
CA ASP A 22 57.54 -47.66 45.55
C ASP A 22 57.90 -46.28 46.13
N ILE A 23 56.90 -45.40 46.16
CA ILE A 23 57.07 -44.00 46.57
C ILE A 23 57.34 -43.87 48.06
N ASP A 24 56.81 -44.75 48.90
CA ASP A 24 57.02 -44.70 50.35
C ASP A 24 58.48 -45.03 50.72
N SER A 25 59.06 -46.07 50.10
CA SER A 25 60.50 -46.37 50.27
C SER A 25 61.39 -45.26 49.69
N LEU A 26 60.99 -44.65 48.58
CA LEU A 26 61.71 -43.51 47.99
C LEU A 26 61.65 -42.26 48.90
N ARG A 27 60.49 -41.99 49.49
CA ARG A 27 60.28 -40.89 50.46
C ARG A 27 61.15 -41.09 51.70
N ALA A 28 61.17 -42.30 52.27
CA ALA A 28 62.02 -42.64 53.41
C ALA A 28 63.52 -42.49 53.07
N LEU A 29 63.94 -42.94 51.88
CA LEU A 29 65.32 -42.78 51.41
C LEU A 29 65.73 -41.31 51.24
N ALA A 30 64.83 -40.48 50.70
CA ALA A 30 65.05 -39.04 50.54
C ALA A 30 65.18 -38.33 51.89
N ALA A 31 64.33 -38.67 52.87
CA ALA A 31 64.38 -38.12 54.22
C ALA A 31 65.71 -38.45 54.94
N GLN A 32 66.24 -39.67 54.78
CA GLN A 32 67.51 -40.11 55.39
C GLN A 32 68.77 -39.55 54.71
N HIS A 33 68.68 -39.16 53.42
CA HIS A 33 69.84 -38.77 52.60
C HIS A 33 69.66 -37.46 51.81
N ARG A 34 69.14 -36.41 52.46
CA ARG A 34 68.87 -35.09 51.83
C ARG A 34 70.09 -34.43 51.15
N GLU A 35 71.30 -34.60 51.70
CA GLU A 35 72.53 -34.05 51.11
C GLU A 35 72.89 -34.65 49.74
N ILE A 36 72.46 -35.90 49.50
CA ILE A 36 72.75 -36.64 48.27
C ILE A 36 71.58 -36.50 47.28
N LEU A 37 70.35 -36.69 47.77
CA LEU A 37 69.13 -36.64 46.98
C LEU A 37 68.52 -35.22 47.03
N ARG A 38 69.17 -34.27 46.37
CA ARG A 38 68.65 -32.90 46.22
C ARG A 38 67.33 -32.89 45.44
N ASN A 39 66.49 -31.89 45.69
CA ASN A 39 65.14 -31.78 45.12
C ASN A 39 65.11 -31.90 43.59
N GLU A 40 66.00 -31.20 42.88
CA GLU A 40 66.12 -31.30 41.42
C GLU A 40 66.48 -32.73 40.96
N LEU A 41 67.40 -33.40 41.67
CA LEU A 41 67.79 -34.77 41.36
C LEU A 41 66.64 -35.75 41.60
N LEU A 42 65.88 -35.58 42.67
CA LEU A 42 64.69 -36.38 42.97
C LEU A 42 63.61 -36.20 41.89
N LEU A 43 63.30 -34.97 41.51
CA LEU A 43 62.32 -34.69 40.44
C LEU A 43 62.76 -35.29 39.10
N ARG A 44 64.06 -35.23 38.76
CA ARG A 44 64.59 -35.88 37.56
C ARG A 44 64.52 -37.41 37.62
N ILE A 45 64.75 -38.01 38.78
CA ILE A 45 64.58 -39.46 38.98
C ILE A 45 63.10 -39.83 38.82
N LEU A 46 62.18 -39.09 39.43
CA LEU A 46 60.75 -39.30 39.30
C LEU A 46 60.29 -39.18 37.85
N LEU A 47 60.74 -38.14 37.13
CA LEU A 47 60.38 -37.91 35.72
C LEU A 47 60.86 -39.02 34.79
N THR A 48 62.04 -39.58 35.08
CA THR A 48 62.69 -40.56 34.21
C THR A 48 62.23 -41.98 34.48
N TYR A 49 62.04 -42.36 35.75
CA TYR A 49 61.92 -43.77 36.14
C TYR A 49 60.57 -44.15 36.72
N VAL A 50 59.71 -43.22 37.16
CA VAL A 50 58.34 -43.60 37.54
C VAL A 50 57.55 -43.92 36.27
N PRO A 51 56.99 -45.14 36.11
CA PRO A 51 56.19 -45.49 34.94
C PRO A 51 55.06 -44.49 34.71
N GLU A 52 54.81 -44.11 33.46
CA GLU A 52 53.80 -43.13 33.05
C GLU A 52 52.37 -43.61 33.38
N THR A 53 52.16 -44.92 33.53
CA THR A 53 50.91 -45.54 33.97
C THR A 53 50.64 -45.46 35.47
N THR A 54 51.59 -44.97 36.27
CA THR A 54 51.44 -44.83 37.73
C THR A 54 50.45 -43.72 38.05
N HIS A 55 49.45 -44.01 38.88
CA HIS A 55 48.41 -43.04 39.22
C HIS A 55 48.99 -41.83 39.99
N PRO A 56 48.68 -40.57 39.62
CA PRO A 56 49.26 -39.38 40.25
C PRO A 56 49.08 -39.30 41.76
N SER A 57 47.94 -39.77 42.30
CA SER A 57 47.68 -39.79 43.74
C SER A 57 48.74 -40.54 44.57
N GLN A 58 49.51 -41.45 43.97
CA GLN A 58 50.56 -42.20 44.67
C GLN A 58 51.83 -41.36 44.90
N TYR A 59 52.09 -40.35 44.07
CA TYR A 59 53.34 -39.58 44.13
C TYR A 59 53.16 -38.05 44.19
N ALA A 60 51.96 -37.51 43.93
CA ALA A 60 51.70 -36.07 43.96
C ALA A 60 51.95 -35.45 45.34
N GLU A 61 51.54 -36.11 46.43
CA GLU A 61 51.87 -35.71 47.81
C GLU A 61 53.38 -35.61 48.01
N PHE A 62 54.13 -36.62 47.56
CA PHE A 62 55.59 -36.64 47.69
C PHE A 62 56.27 -35.55 46.85
N VAL A 63 55.76 -35.26 45.64
CA VAL A 63 56.23 -34.13 44.82
C VAL A 63 55.98 -32.80 45.54
N ARG A 64 54.84 -32.65 46.23
CA ARG A 64 54.54 -31.48 47.05
C ARG A 64 55.52 -31.33 48.21
N GLU A 65 55.78 -32.41 48.94
CA GLU A 65 56.78 -32.45 50.02
C GLU A 65 58.19 -32.05 49.52
N ILE A 66 58.60 -32.52 48.34
CA ILE A 66 59.88 -32.15 47.72
C ILE A 66 59.93 -30.64 47.42
N SER A 67 58.82 -30.07 46.94
CA SER A 67 58.77 -28.64 46.57
C SER A 67 58.81 -27.69 47.77
N GLN A 68 58.22 -28.09 48.90
CA GLN A 68 58.16 -27.29 50.13
C GLN A 68 59.39 -27.50 51.04
N ASP A 69 60.30 -28.41 50.67
CA ASP A 69 61.41 -28.92 51.50
C ASP A 69 60.95 -29.55 52.83
N GLU A 70 59.68 -29.97 52.87
CA GLU A 70 58.97 -30.52 54.03
C GLU A 70 58.93 -32.06 54.02
N ILE A 71 59.89 -32.72 53.36
CA ILE A 71 59.98 -34.19 53.32
C ILE A 71 60.03 -34.73 54.76
N SER A 72 58.88 -35.18 55.26
CA SER A 72 58.73 -35.51 56.67
C SER A 72 59.71 -36.63 57.03
N GLN A 73 60.42 -36.47 58.16
CA GLN A 73 61.11 -37.59 58.77
C GLN A 73 60.01 -38.54 59.25
N GLY A 74 59.61 -39.47 58.39
CA GLY A 74 58.78 -40.60 58.79
C GLY A 74 59.44 -41.28 59.99
N SER A 75 58.63 -41.89 60.86
CA SER A 75 59.09 -42.67 62.02
C SER A 75 60.35 -43.47 61.70
N ASP A 76 61.37 -43.38 62.55
CA ASP A 76 62.71 -44.00 62.44
C ASP A 76 62.74 -45.54 62.21
N ASP A 77 61.58 -46.19 61.98
CA ASP A 77 61.38 -47.64 61.90
C ASP A 77 61.22 -48.21 60.47
N VAL A 78 61.28 -47.40 59.39
CA VAL A 78 61.25 -47.96 58.02
C VAL A 78 62.62 -48.51 57.64
N ALA A 79 62.83 -49.82 57.83
CA ALA A 79 64.03 -50.51 57.40
C ALA A 79 64.13 -50.55 55.86
N LEU A 80 64.99 -49.69 55.29
CA LEU A 80 65.24 -49.66 53.85
C LEU A 80 65.93 -50.95 53.38
N ASP A 81 65.36 -51.60 52.36
CA ASP A 81 65.97 -52.79 51.76
C ASP A 81 67.09 -52.42 50.77
N PHE A 82 68.33 -52.70 51.16
CA PHE A 82 69.51 -52.54 50.30
C PHE A 82 69.86 -53.82 49.51
N SER A 83 69.07 -54.89 49.62
CA SER A 83 69.27 -56.15 48.90
C SER A 83 69.41 -56.01 47.37
N PRO A 84 68.70 -55.07 46.68
CA PRO A 84 68.85 -54.88 45.24
C PRO A 84 70.25 -54.43 44.79
N LEU A 85 71.05 -53.90 45.72
CA LEU A 85 72.40 -53.39 45.48
C LEU A 85 73.50 -54.27 46.08
N GLY A 86 73.14 -55.35 46.80
CA GLY A 86 74.06 -56.19 47.57
C GLY A 86 75.18 -56.87 46.77
N GLN A 87 75.09 -56.89 45.44
CA GLN A 87 76.08 -57.50 44.54
C GLN A 87 77.01 -56.50 43.82
N LEU A 88 76.81 -55.18 44.00
CA LEU A 88 77.57 -54.16 43.28
C LEU A 88 78.72 -53.63 44.12
N THR A 89 79.95 -53.66 43.61
CA THR A 89 81.07 -52.91 44.23
C THR A 89 80.87 -51.39 44.06
N ASP A 90 81.45 -50.58 44.95
CA ASP A 90 81.36 -49.11 44.90
C ASP A 90 81.83 -48.51 43.57
N SER A 91 82.86 -49.12 42.95
CA SER A 91 83.34 -48.73 41.62
C SER A 91 82.30 -48.99 40.52
N GLN A 92 81.60 -50.13 40.58
CA GLN A 92 80.53 -50.52 39.65
C GLN A 92 79.27 -49.68 39.86
N ALA A 93 78.92 -49.36 41.11
CA ALA A 93 77.83 -48.45 41.45
C ALA A 93 78.09 -47.06 40.85
N SER A 94 79.29 -46.51 41.01
CA SER A 94 79.66 -45.22 40.41
C SER A 94 79.62 -45.22 38.87
N LYS A 95 79.94 -46.35 38.23
CA LYS A 95 79.90 -46.51 36.77
C LYS A 95 78.46 -46.65 36.27
N LYS A 96 77.59 -47.35 37.00
CA LYS A 96 76.16 -47.45 36.70
C LYS A 96 75.44 -46.12 36.93
N ALA A 97 75.71 -45.43 38.03
CA ALA A 97 75.14 -44.12 38.32
C ALA A 97 75.48 -43.07 37.24
N ARG A 98 76.74 -43.06 36.75
CA ARG A 98 77.16 -42.19 35.63
C ARG A 98 76.52 -42.53 34.28
N LYS A 99 75.97 -43.73 34.13
CA LYS A 99 75.24 -44.17 32.92
C LYS A 99 73.74 -43.88 33.00
N LEU A 100 73.23 -43.42 34.15
CA LEU A 100 71.83 -43.02 34.25
C LEU A 100 71.61 -41.79 33.36
N HIS A 101 70.76 -41.93 32.35
CA HIS A 101 70.35 -40.83 31.49
C HIS A 101 69.09 -40.20 32.06
N LEU A 102 69.28 -39.40 33.12
CA LEU A 102 68.18 -38.65 33.73
C LEU A 102 67.73 -37.54 32.79
N LEU A 103 66.43 -37.52 32.49
CA LEU A 103 65.79 -36.48 31.71
C LEU A 103 66.04 -35.10 32.35
N GLN A 104 66.14 -34.08 31.51
CA GLN A 104 66.19 -32.70 31.95
C GLN A 104 64.77 -32.23 32.31
N LEU A 105 64.66 -31.34 33.29
CA LEU A 105 63.37 -30.75 33.67
C LEU A 105 62.97 -29.63 32.70
N THR A 106 63.96 -28.88 32.23
CA THR A 106 63.76 -27.80 31.25
C THR A 106 63.29 -28.34 29.91
N SER A 107 62.23 -27.74 29.37
CA SER A 107 61.73 -28.01 28.02
C SER A 107 61.46 -26.70 27.30
N ALA A 108 61.78 -26.65 26.01
CA ALA A 108 61.52 -25.50 25.15
C ALA A 108 60.00 -25.23 24.99
N ASP A 109 59.18 -26.27 25.14
CA ASP A 109 57.72 -26.22 24.93
C ASP A 109 56.93 -25.90 26.22
N ALA A 110 57.60 -25.66 27.34
CA ALA A 110 56.95 -25.43 28.63
C ALA A 110 56.20 -24.07 28.67
N PRO A 111 54.95 -24.02 29.18
CA PRO A 111 54.22 -22.77 29.31
C PRO A 111 54.79 -21.91 30.47
N GLY A 112 55.57 -20.88 30.13
CA GLY A 112 56.00 -19.82 31.05
C GLY A 112 57.50 -19.49 31.01
N PRO A 113 57.91 -18.26 31.39
CA PRO A 113 59.27 -17.77 31.17
C PRO A 113 60.24 -17.96 32.35
N GLU A 114 59.93 -18.75 33.39
CA GLU A 114 60.82 -18.88 34.56
C GLU A 114 61.66 -20.18 34.50
N PRO A 115 62.94 -20.11 34.08
CA PRO A 115 63.83 -21.26 34.09
C PRO A 115 64.16 -21.76 35.51
N ASP A 116 63.86 -20.97 36.54
CA ASP A 116 64.19 -21.27 37.94
C ASP A 116 63.08 -22.05 38.67
N ASP A 117 61.87 -22.17 38.10
CA ASP A 117 60.78 -22.96 38.70
C ASP A 117 60.87 -24.44 38.31
N VAL A 118 61.68 -25.17 39.08
CA VAL A 118 61.95 -26.60 38.94
C VAL A 118 60.69 -27.45 39.09
N LEU A 119 59.73 -27.04 39.94
CA LEU A 119 58.49 -27.78 40.17
C LEU A 119 57.56 -27.67 38.94
N SER A 120 57.32 -26.46 38.45
CA SER A 120 56.45 -26.28 37.28
C SER A 120 57.00 -27.01 36.06
N GLN A 121 58.32 -26.94 35.83
CA GLN A 121 58.99 -27.67 34.75
C GLN A 121 58.80 -29.20 34.84
N PHE A 122 58.98 -29.76 36.04
CA PHE A 122 58.70 -31.18 36.28
C PHE A 122 57.24 -31.53 35.95
N LEU A 123 56.29 -30.74 36.43
CA LEU A 123 54.86 -30.98 36.24
C LEU A 123 54.45 -30.89 34.77
N PHE A 124 54.96 -29.90 34.02
CA PHE A 124 54.74 -29.80 32.57
C PHE A 124 55.27 -31.02 31.82
N GLN A 125 56.54 -31.39 32.06
CA GLN A 125 57.15 -32.56 31.42
C GLN A 125 56.43 -33.85 31.76
N ARG A 126 56.04 -34.03 33.03
CA ARG A 126 55.34 -35.23 33.46
C ARG A 126 53.96 -35.33 32.81
N ALA A 127 53.23 -34.22 32.71
CA ALA A 127 51.93 -34.17 32.05
C ALA A 127 52.02 -34.51 30.55
N TYR A 128 53.00 -33.97 29.82
CA TYR A 128 53.20 -34.33 28.40
C TYR A 128 53.49 -35.83 28.24
N LYS A 129 54.39 -36.39 29.06
CA LYS A 129 54.71 -37.82 28.97
C LYS A 129 53.52 -38.72 29.32
N MET A 130 52.72 -38.35 30.31
CA MET A 130 51.51 -39.11 30.66
C MET A 130 50.55 -39.21 29.47
N ASP A 131 50.43 -38.17 28.66
CA ASP A 131 49.59 -38.19 27.46
C ASP A 131 50.28 -38.83 26.26
N GLU A 132 51.49 -38.40 25.90
CA GLU A 132 52.20 -38.86 24.68
C GLU A 132 52.62 -40.33 24.75
N ASP A 133 53.13 -40.78 25.91
CA ASP A 133 53.69 -42.14 26.04
C ASP A 133 52.64 -43.16 26.53
N ALA A 134 51.63 -42.72 27.29
CA ALA A 134 50.64 -43.61 27.90
C ALA A 134 49.18 -43.32 27.53
N GLY A 135 48.88 -42.21 26.83
CA GLY A 135 47.51 -41.83 26.46
C GLY A 135 46.62 -41.43 27.65
N MET A 136 47.22 -41.10 28.80
CA MET A 136 46.53 -40.89 30.07
C MET A 136 46.16 -39.42 30.32
N LEU A 137 45.71 -38.70 29.28
CA LEU A 137 45.33 -37.28 29.38
C LEU A 137 44.27 -37.02 30.47
N SER A 138 43.33 -37.94 30.66
CA SER A 138 42.27 -37.81 31.67
C SER A 138 42.78 -37.83 33.12
N LEU A 139 43.98 -38.37 33.38
CA LEU A 139 44.60 -38.37 34.72
C LEU A 139 45.53 -37.18 34.96
N VAL A 140 45.81 -36.37 33.94
CA VAL A 140 46.67 -35.17 34.09
C VAL A 140 46.12 -34.18 35.13
N PRO A 141 44.80 -33.93 35.26
CA PRO A 141 44.26 -33.09 36.32
C PRO A 141 44.61 -33.59 37.73
N ASP A 142 44.56 -34.90 37.98
CA ASP A 142 44.90 -35.48 39.30
C ASP A 142 46.36 -35.19 39.70
N LEU A 143 47.24 -34.99 38.71
CA LEU A 143 48.62 -34.56 38.95
C LEU A 143 48.71 -33.06 39.24
N LEU A 144 47.96 -32.22 38.53
CA LEU A 144 48.18 -30.76 38.51
C LEU A 144 47.29 -29.98 39.48
N VAL A 145 46.05 -30.43 39.72
CA VAL A 145 45.08 -29.78 40.62
C VAL A 145 45.66 -29.50 42.02
N PRO A 146 46.44 -30.41 42.64
CA PRO A 146 47.04 -30.14 43.96
C PRO A 146 48.05 -28.98 44.00
N PHE A 147 48.47 -28.45 42.85
CA PHE A 147 49.51 -27.43 42.70
C PHE A 147 49.00 -26.10 42.12
N LEU A 148 47.68 -25.95 41.90
CA LEU A 148 47.09 -24.75 41.29
C LEU A 148 47.35 -23.46 42.10
N ASP A 149 47.51 -23.58 43.42
CA ASP A 149 47.83 -22.46 44.33
C ASP A 149 49.29 -22.07 44.37
N GLN A 150 50.18 -22.92 43.88
CA GLN A 150 51.62 -22.72 43.96
C GLN A 150 52.19 -22.00 42.73
N SER A 151 51.59 -22.21 41.56
CA SER A 151 52.06 -21.63 40.29
C SER A 151 50.92 -21.05 39.46
N PRO A 152 50.93 -19.74 39.16
CA PRO A 152 49.94 -19.13 38.28
C PRO A 152 50.06 -19.62 36.83
N ALA A 153 51.26 -20.05 36.40
CA ALA A 153 51.48 -20.62 35.07
C ALA A 153 50.77 -21.98 34.93
N ILE A 154 50.89 -22.86 35.94
CA ILE A 154 50.15 -24.14 35.96
C ILE A 154 48.64 -23.87 35.98
N ARG A 155 48.18 -22.96 36.85
CA ARG A 155 46.76 -22.61 36.93
C ARG A 155 46.20 -22.16 35.57
N THR A 156 46.90 -21.26 34.90
CA THR A 156 46.51 -20.75 33.58
C THR A 156 46.54 -21.86 32.53
N TRP A 157 47.57 -22.71 32.54
CA TRP A 157 47.70 -23.81 31.58
C TRP A 157 46.60 -24.87 31.76
N VAL A 158 46.29 -25.23 33.00
CA VAL A 158 45.18 -26.14 33.34
C VAL A 158 43.87 -25.55 32.86
N ALA A 159 43.57 -24.30 33.22
CA ALA A 159 42.31 -23.64 32.86
C ALA A 159 42.12 -23.48 31.34
N SER A 160 43.16 -23.06 30.62
CA SER A 160 43.03 -22.57 29.24
C SER A 160 43.44 -23.56 28.15
N THR A 161 44.11 -24.66 28.50
CA THR A 161 44.64 -25.62 27.53
C THR A 161 44.22 -27.05 27.87
N ILE A 162 44.49 -27.51 29.08
CA ILE A 162 44.17 -28.89 29.48
C ILE A 162 42.66 -29.08 29.62
N LEU A 163 42.00 -28.19 30.36
CA LEU A 163 40.57 -28.31 30.65
C LEU A 163 39.69 -28.31 29.38
N PRO A 164 39.86 -27.39 28.41
CA PRO A 164 39.12 -27.45 27.15
C PRO A 164 39.37 -28.75 26.37
N LEU A 165 40.63 -29.22 26.33
CA LEU A 165 40.99 -30.42 25.58
C LEU A 165 40.37 -31.69 26.21
N ILE A 166 40.43 -31.80 27.54
CA ILE A 166 39.82 -32.91 28.28
C ILE A 166 38.31 -32.89 28.12
N ARG A 167 37.68 -31.73 28.35
CA ARG A 167 36.23 -31.60 28.23
C ARG A 167 35.74 -32.02 26.86
N ARG A 168 36.39 -31.54 25.81
CA ARG A 168 36.04 -31.93 24.44
C ARG A 168 36.18 -33.44 24.24
N ASN A 169 37.32 -34.03 24.58
CA ASN A 169 37.65 -35.40 24.18
C ASN A 169 37.06 -36.48 25.10
N PHE A 170 36.82 -36.18 26.38
CA PHE A 170 36.42 -37.16 27.39
C PHE A 170 35.09 -36.85 28.08
N ASP A 171 34.76 -35.57 28.30
CA ASP A 171 33.53 -35.22 29.04
C ASP A 171 32.33 -35.04 28.10
N TYR A 172 32.52 -34.32 27.00
CA TYR A 172 31.44 -33.88 26.11
C TYR A 172 31.27 -34.80 24.91
N TYR A 173 32.37 -35.24 24.29
CA TYR A 173 32.36 -36.06 23.07
C TYR A 173 33.17 -37.35 23.22
N SER A 174 32.96 -38.07 24.33
CA SER A 174 33.68 -39.31 24.72
C SER A 174 33.61 -40.46 23.71
N GLN A 175 32.65 -40.43 22.79
CA GLN A 175 32.48 -41.44 21.75
C GLN A 175 33.56 -41.34 20.65
N ASN A 176 34.28 -40.22 20.57
CA ASN A 176 35.27 -39.96 19.54
C ASN A 176 36.69 -40.12 20.11
N ALA A 177 37.58 -40.68 19.29
CA ALA A 177 39.00 -40.72 19.64
C ALA A 177 39.58 -39.29 19.68
N ALA A 178 40.46 -39.03 20.66
CA ALA A 178 41.24 -37.80 20.73
C ALA A 178 42.08 -37.67 19.44
N GLN A 179 41.96 -36.54 18.74
CA GLN A 179 42.66 -36.30 17.48
C GLN A 179 44.05 -35.67 17.67
N HIS A 180 44.24 -34.99 18.80
CA HIS A 180 45.47 -34.28 19.14
C HIS A 180 45.90 -34.65 20.55
N SER A 181 47.20 -34.86 20.73
CA SER A 181 47.81 -34.88 22.07
C SER A 181 47.81 -33.47 22.68
N LEU A 182 48.08 -33.37 23.97
CA LEU A 182 48.21 -32.12 24.72
C LEU A 182 49.28 -31.22 24.11
N ARG A 183 50.43 -31.78 23.72
CA ARG A 183 51.51 -31.01 23.09
C ARG A 183 51.12 -30.54 21.69
N GLU A 184 50.51 -31.42 20.89
CA GLU A 184 50.04 -31.05 19.55
C GLU A 184 49.00 -29.94 19.62
N PHE A 185 47.99 -30.08 20.48
CA PHE A 185 46.94 -29.09 20.67
C PHE A 185 47.47 -27.72 21.10
N GLN A 186 48.43 -27.68 22.03
CA GLN A 186 49.05 -26.44 22.48
C GLN A 186 49.80 -25.71 21.35
N ASN A 187 50.36 -26.45 20.41
CA ASN A 187 51.15 -25.91 19.30
C ASN A 187 50.31 -25.62 18.05
N LEU A 188 49.01 -25.88 18.07
CA LEU A 188 48.13 -25.54 16.94
C LEU A 188 48.03 -24.02 16.78
N PRO A 189 47.93 -23.51 15.54
CA PRO A 189 47.55 -22.13 15.30
C PRO A 189 46.20 -21.81 15.93
N ASP A 190 46.05 -20.60 16.48
CA ASP A 190 44.86 -20.17 17.23
C ASP A 190 43.53 -20.46 16.52
N LEU A 191 43.45 -20.17 15.21
CA LEU A 191 42.25 -20.42 14.41
C LEU A 191 41.93 -21.91 14.33
N THR A 192 42.94 -22.75 14.04
CA THR A 192 42.79 -24.20 13.93
C THR A 192 42.46 -24.85 15.27
N ALA A 193 43.03 -24.33 16.36
CA ALA A 193 42.72 -24.78 17.71
C ALA A 193 41.25 -24.50 18.06
N MET A 194 40.74 -23.29 17.78
CA MET A 194 39.35 -22.95 18.05
C MET A 194 38.38 -23.70 17.12
N GLU A 195 38.71 -23.84 15.85
CA GLU A 195 37.96 -24.68 14.91
C GLU A 195 37.87 -26.12 15.41
N TYR A 196 38.99 -26.69 15.87
CA TYR A 196 39.00 -28.03 16.46
C TYR A 196 38.08 -28.13 17.69
N LEU A 197 38.15 -27.16 18.61
CA LEU A 197 37.30 -27.12 19.81
C LEU A 197 35.81 -27.10 19.46
N LEU A 198 35.40 -26.27 18.50
CA LEU A 198 33.99 -26.05 18.15
C LEU A 198 33.47 -26.94 17.01
N SER A 199 34.33 -27.75 16.39
CA SER A 199 34.00 -28.60 15.22
C SER A 199 32.83 -29.57 15.41
N ARG A 200 32.41 -29.85 16.65
CA ARG A 200 31.31 -30.79 16.97
C ARG A 200 30.10 -30.14 17.60
N THR A 201 30.16 -28.83 17.88
CA THR A 201 29.14 -28.09 18.62
C THR A 201 27.79 -28.01 17.88
N ASP A 202 27.77 -28.16 16.54
CA ASP A 202 26.58 -28.02 15.69
C ASP A 202 26.11 -29.32 15.00
N GLN A 203 26.77 -30.46 15.25
CA GLN A 203 26.57 -31.68 14.44
C GLN A 203 25.51 -32.64 14.97
N ILE A 204 25.04 -32.47 16.21
CA ILE A 204 24.07 -33.35 16.85
C ILE A 204 22.73 -32.61 16.92
N GLU A 205 21.87 -32.81 15.91
CA GLU A 205 20.58 -32.12 15.76
C GLU A 205 19.60 -32.33 16.93
N GLU A 206 19.82 -33.35 17.78
CA GLU A 206 18.94 -33.69 18.90
C GLU A 206 19.23 -32.91 20.21
N ASP A 207 20.41 -32.27 20.34
CA ASP A 207 20.84 -31.63 21.60
C ASP A 207 21.29 -30.17 21.40
N VAL A 208 20.34 -29.27 21.13
CA VAL A 208 20.58 -27.81 21.05
C VAL A 208 21.16 -27.24 22.36
N ASN A 209 20.92 -27.90 23.50
CA ASN A 209 21.41 -27.52 24.84
C ASN A 209 22.95 -27.65 25.02
N ASN A 210 23.67 -28.16 24.03
CA ASN A 210 25.12 -28.35 24.12
C ASN A 210 25.92 -27.13 23.66
N ILE A 211 25.28 -26.16 23.00
CA ILE A 211 25.99 -25.02 22.38
C ILE A 211 26.51 -24.05 23.45
N GLY A 212 25.64 -23.62 24.38
CA GLY A 212 26.06 -22.75 25.48
C GLY A 212 27.12 -23.42 26.36
N ARG A 213 26.98 -24.74 26.59
CA ARG A 213 27.97 -25.55 27.33
C ARG A 213 29.33 -25.53 26.63
N ASP A 214 29.40 -25.78 25.33
CA ASP A 214 30.66 -25.83 24.59
C ASP A 214 31.34 -24.46 24.53
N LEU A 215 30.58 -23.39 24.30
CA LEU A 215 31.14 -22.03 24.32
C LEU A 215 31.66 -21.65 25.72
N ARG A 216 30.90 -21.94 26.78
CA ARG A 216 31.29 -21.70 28.18
C ARG A 216 32.46 -22.58 28.64
N GLY A 217 32.50 -23.84 28.21
CA GLY A 217 33.40 -24.86 28.74
C GLY A 217 34.65 -25.12 27.90
N LEU A 218 34.64 -24.77 26.62
CA LEU A 218 35.75 -24.96 25.67
C LEU A 218 36.32 -23.63 25.20
N ALA A 219 35.52 -22.79 24.53
CA ALA A 219 35.99 -21.56 23.90
C ALA A 219 36.34 -20.46 24.94
N GLY A 220 35.48 -20.26 25.93
CA GLY A 220 35.68 -19.28 27.01
C GLY A 220 37.01 -19.48 27.75
N PRO A 221 37.28 -20.65 28.35
CA PRO A 221 38.51 -20.89 29.11
C PRO A 221 39.76 -20.80 28.23
N TRP A 222 39.66 -21.18 26.95
CA TRP A 222 40.76 -21.06 25.99
C TRP A 222 41.25 -19.60 25.84
N LEU A 223 40.39 -18.59 26.02
CA LEU A 223 40.78 -17.19 25.91
C LEU A 223 41.65 -16.68 27.07
N TYR A 224 41.72 -17.40 28.20
CA TYR A 224 42.44 -16.95 29.41
C TYR A 224 43.96 -17.12 29.32
N ASN A 225 44.50 -17.60 28.21
CA ASN A 225 45.94 -17.67 27.98
C ASN A 225 46.45 -16.38 27.31
N ASP A 226 47.22 -15.59 28.05
CA ASP A 226 47.80 -14.32 27.59
C ASP A 226 48.69 -14.45 26.32
N SER A 227 49.27 -15.62 26.06
CA SER A 227 50.09 -15.85 24.85
C SER A 227 49.31 -15.79 23.53
N ARG A 228 47.97 -15.92 23.60
CA ARG A 228 47.05 -15.92 22.44
C ARG A 228 46.58 -14.51 22.05
N TRP A 229 47.04 -13.50 22.77
CA TRP A 229 46.62 -12.12 22.61
C TRP A 229 47.71 -11.27 21.97
N ASN A 230 47.33 -10.49 20.96
CA ASN A 230 48.17 -9.41 20.48
C ASN A 230 47.73 -8.10 21.14
N LEU A 231 48.53 -7.61 22.09
CA LEU A 231 48.26 -6.41 22.89
C LEU A 231 48.83 -5.12 22.28
N GLY A 232 49.29 -5.16 21.01
CA GLY A 232 49.62 -3.94 20.25
C GLY A 232 50.83 -3.13 20.74
N PHE A 233 51.68 -3.69 21.61
CA PHE A 233 52.80 -2.95 22.19
C PHE A 233 54.01 -2.72 21.27
N ASN A 234 54.01 -3.23 20.02
CA ASN A 234 55.15 -3.09 19.10
C ASN A 234 54.71 -2.96 17.63
N SER A 235 54.48 -1.73 17.16
CA SER A 235 54.70 -1.33 15.76
C SER A 235 54.62 0.20 15.65
N GLU A 236 55.76 0.85 15.43
CA GLU A 236 55.83 2.28 15.07
C GLU A 236 55.40 2.55 13.61
N SER A 237 54.72 1.61 12.96
CA SER A 237 54.40 1.69 11.52
C SER A 237 53.06 1.03 11.23
N ASP A 238 51.97 1.75 11.50
CA ASP A 238 50.73 1.85 10.69
C ASP A 238 49.59 2.41 11.57
N GLU A 239 49.20 3.66 11.33
CA GLU A 239 48.19 4.39 12.11
C GLU A 239 46.74 3.88 11.99
N SER A 240 46.48 2.69 11.42
CA SER A 240 45.10 2.26 11.13
C SER A 240 44.53 1.08 11.94
N GLN A 241 45.29 0.30 12.72
CA GLN A 241 44.71 -0.78 13.57
C GLN A 241 45.52 -1.08 14.86
N ASN A 242 45.79 -0.07 15.69
CA ASN A 242 46.38 -0.30 17.02
C ASN A 242 45.31 -0.69 18.06
N GLY A 243 45.02 -1.98 18.19
CA GLY A 243 44.07 -2.50 19.17
C GLY A 243 44.37 -3.93 19.65
N VAL A 244 43.87 -4.25 20.84
CA VAL A 244 43.86 -5.62 21.40
C VAL A 244 43.15 -6.54 20.40
N SER A 245 43.74 -7.70 20.09
CA SER A 245 43.13 -8.70 19.21
C SER A 245 43.47 -10.13 19.60
N CYS A 246 42.57 -11.05 19.27
CA CYS A 246 42.73 -12.49 19.44
C CYS A 246 42.13 -13.21 18.23
N GLN A 247 42.94 -13.97 17.49
CA GLN A 247 42.48 -14.61 16.24
C GLN A 247 41.48 -15.74 16.53
N GLY A 248 41.72 -16.54 17.56
CA GLY A 248 40.78 -17.59 17.98
C GLY A 248 39.43 -17.01 18.42
N TRP A 249 39.42 -15.83 19.04
CA TRP A 249 38.18 -15.12 19.35
C TRP A 249 37.42 -14.67 18.10
N GLN A 250 38.14 -14.11 17.11
CA GLN A 250 37.55 -13.71 15.84
C GLN A 250 36.84 -14.88 15.15
N TYR A 251 37.43 -16.08 15.21
CA TYR A 251 36.78 -17.30 14.72
C TYR A 251 35.43 -17.58 15.40
N VAL A 252 35.33 -17.41 16.72
CA VAL A 252 34.06 -17.58 17.45
C VAL A 252 33.00 -16.56 16.98
N LEU A 253 33.39 -15.31 16.76
CA LEU A 253 32.49 -14.28 16.25
C LEU A 253 32.00 -14.60 14.83
N ASP A 254 32.92 -15.00 13.96
CA ASP A 254 32.61 -15.40 12.58
C ASP A 254 31.73 -16.66 12.55
N TRP A 255 31.97 -17.61 13.46
CA TRP A 255 31.16 -18.81 13.65
C TRP A 255 29.71 -18.45 14.02
N LEU A 256 29.51 -17.58 15.03
CA LEU A 256 28.16 -17.13 15.42
C LEU A 256 27.39 -16.50 14.25
N VAL A 257 28.05 -15.61 13.51
CA VAL A 257 27.50 -14.91 12.35
C VAL A 257 27.19 -15.89 11.20
N LEU A 258 28.09 -16.83 10.92
CA LEU A 258 27.89 -17.85 9.90
C LEU A 258 26.67 -18.72 10.23
N HIS A 259 26.55 -19.15 11.49
CA HIS A 259 25.41 -19.94 11.95
C HIS A 259 24.10 -19.15 11.91
N ALA A 260 24.10 -17.84 12.14
CA ALA A 260 22.89 -17.02 12.06
C ALA A 260 22.26 -17.07 10.66
N SER A 261 23.09 -17.16 9.62
CA SER A 261 22.65 -17.27 8.23
C SER A 261 22.20 -18.68 7.81
N LYS A 262 22.72 -19.73 8.45
CA LYS A 262 22.45 -21.14 8.13
C LYS A 262 21.33 -21.74 8.98
N SER A 263 21.40 -21.53 10.30
CA SER A 263 20.49 -22.03 11.32
C SER A 263 20.40 -21.01 12.45
N TRP A 264 19.48 -20.07 12.33
CA TRP A 264 19.34 -18.95 13.28
C TRP A 264 19.02 -19.41 14.72
N LYS A 265 18.42 -20.60 14.89
CA LYS A 265 18.11 -21.18 16.20
C LYS A 265 19.37 -21.45 17.02
N VAL A 266 20.37 -22.06 16.39
CA VAL A 266 21.68 -22.34 16.98
C VAL A 266 22.30 -21.04 17.53
N THR A 267 22.30 -19.97 16.74
CA THR A 267 22.86 -18.68 17.19
C THR A 267 22.01 -18.00 18.25
N ALA A 268 20.68 -18.06 18.15
CA ALA A 268 19.80 -17.47 19.15
C ALA A 268 19.99 -18.13 20.51
N ASP A 269 20.01 -19.46 20.54
CA ASP A 269 20.17 -20.25 21.76
C ASP A 269 21.60 -20.12 22.31
N ALA A 270 22.63 -20.06 21.45
CA ALA A 270 24.01 -19.78 21.85
C ALA A 270 24.14 -18.44 22.61
N ILE A 271 23.52 -17.38 22.10
CA ILE A 271 23.58 -16.05 22.70
C ILE A 271 22.73 -15.99 23.98
N GLU A 272 21.61 -16.70 24.02
CA GLU A 272 20.74 -16.77 25.20
C GLU A 272 21.45 -17.49 26.36
N GLU A 273 22.06 -18.63 26.09
CA GLU A 273 22.69 -19.50 27.09
C GLU A 273 24.08 -19.04 27.55
N TRP A 274 24.77 -18.18 26.79
CA TRP A 274 26.14 -17.75 27.09
C TRP A 274 26.27 -16.23 27.18
N ASP A 275 26.69 -15.73 28.35
CA ASP A 275 26.93 -14.30 28.60
C ASP A 275 28.26 -13.78 28.00
N GLY A 276 28.90 -14.58 27.14
CA GLY A 276 30.19 -14.29 26.54
C GLY A 276 31.35 -14.72 27.43
N PRO A 277 32.60 -14.32 27.10
CA PRO A 277 33.80 -14.86 27.73
C PRO A 277 33.97 -14.62 29.23
N SER A 278 33.21 -13.70 29.82
CA SER A 278 33.16 -13.51 31.28
C SER A 278 32.41 -14.63 32.01
N ASP A 279 31.52 -15.32 31.30
CA ASP A 279 30.83 -16.54 31.74
C ASP A 279 31.58 -17.76 31.20
N ALA A 280 32.85 -17.89 31.57
CA ALA A 280 33.68 -19.04 31.26
C ALA A 280 33.73 -19.98 32.46
N ASP A 281 33.54 -21.27 32.22
CA ASP A 281 33.69 -22.31 33.24
C ASP A 281 35.16 -22.72 33.34
N LEU A 282 35.87 -22.20 34.35
CA LEU A 282 37.30 -22.49 34.58
C LEU A 282 37.55 -23.74 35.44
N GLY A 283 36.50 -24.47 35.83
CA GLY A 283 36.61 -25.63 36.72
C GLY A 283 37.33 -25.31 38.04
N ASP A 284 38.18 -26.24 38.50
CA ASP A 284 38.94 -26.10 39.75
C ASP A 284 40.06 -25.04 39.68
N ALA A 285 40.38 -24.53 38.48
CA ALA A 285 41.39 -23.50 38.26
C ALA A 285 40.85 -22.08 38.47
N ALA A 286 40.04 -21.89 39.51
CA ALA A 286 39.47 -20.59 39.85
C ALA A 286 40.58 -19.55 40.18
N GLY A 287 40.40 -18.31 39.72
CA GLY A 287 41.33 -17.21 39.98
C GLY A 287 42.33 -16.90 38.87
N VAL A 288 42.10 -17.37 37.64
CA VAL A 288 42.71 -16.78 36.44
C VAL A 288 41.85 -15.60 36.00
N PHE A 289 42.49 -14.48 35.68
CA PHE A 289 41.79 -13.23 35.34
C PHE A 289 42.25 -12.68 34.00
N LEU A 290 41.30 -12.20 33.21
CA LEU A 290 41.58 -11.38 32.03
C LEU A 290 41.84 -9.93 32.45
N ARG A 291 42.70 -9.23 31.71
CA ARG A 291 42.95 -7.80 31.88
C ARG A 291 41.71 -7.02 31.44
N GLN A 292 41.51 -5.83 32.02
CA GLN A 292 40.35 -4.99 31.68
C GLN A 292 40.25 -4.71 30.18
N GLN A 293 41.37 -4.42 29.50
CA GLN A 293 41.39 -4.17 28.06
C GLN A 293 40.94 -5.38 27.22
N GLN A 294 41.23 -6.61 27.68
CA GLN A 294 40.76 -7.83 27.03
C GLN A 294 39.25 -8.00 27.27
N LEU A 295 38.76 -7.76 28.49
CA LEU A 295 37.34 -7.84 28.82
C LEU A 295 36.50 -6.82 28.03
N ASP A 296 36.96 -5.58 27.93
CA ASP A 296 36.32 -4.52 27.16
C ASP A 296 36.24 -4.92 25.67
N TYR A 297 37.36 -5.40 25.10
CA TYR A 297 37.39 -5.89 23.72
C TYR A 297 36.43 -7.07 23.49
N LEU A 298 36.42 -8.08 24.38
CA LEU A 298 35.55 -9.26 24.26
C LEU A 298 34.08 -8.87 24.36
N SER A 299 33.72 -8.05 25.34
CA SER A 299 32.33 -7.61 25.54
C SER A 299 31.82 -6.79 24.36
N GLU A 300 32.59 -5.80 23.88
CA GLU A 300 32.20 -4.97 22.74
C GLU A 300 32.04 -5.78 21.45
N THR A 301 32.97 -6.68 21.17
CA THR A 301 32.96 -7.49 19.94
C THR A 301 31.92 -8.61 20.01
N TYR A 302 31.64 -9.18 21.18
CA TYR A 302 30.55 -10.14 21.37
C TYR A 302 29.19 -9.50 21.12
N ILE A 303 28.93 -8.33 21.74
CA ILE A 303 27.70 -7.56 21.51
C ILE A 303 27.57 -7.21 20.02
N ARG A 304 28.66 -6.77 19.38
CA ARG A 304 28.67 -6.48 17.93
C ARG A 304 28.30 -7.71 17.10
N ALA A 305 28.85 -8.88 17.39
CA ALA A 305 28.53 -10.12 16.68
C ALA A 305 27.10 -10.60 16.95
N ALA A 306 26.57 -10.41 18.16
CA ALA A 306 25.17 -10.69 18.46
C ALA A 306 24.24 -9.81 17.61
N LEU A 307 24.49 -8.49 17.56
CA LEU A 307 23.72 -7.58 16.71
C LEU A 307 23.86 -7.92 15.22
N ALA A 308 25.08 -8.23 14.75
CA ALA A 308 25.33 -8.67 13.38
C ALA A 308 24.55 -9.94 13.02
N SER A 309 24.50 -10.91 13.93
CA SER A 309 23.78 -12.16 13.76
C SER A 309 22.28 -11.92 13.53
N ALA A 310 21.66 -11.03 14.31
CA ALA A 310 20.25 -10.68 14.14
C ALA A 310 19.93 -10.04 12.77
N TYR A 311 20.86 -9.26 12.18
CA TYR A 311 20.70 -8.74 10.81
C TYR A 311 20.75 -9.84 9.74
N LEU A 312 21.47 -10.93 9.99
CA LEU A 312 21.79 -11.96 9.02
C LEU A 312 20.78 -13.12 8.98
N ILE A 313 19.82 -13.14 9.90
CA ILE A 313 18.71 -14.11 9.88
C ILE A 313 17.91 -13.94 8.57
N PRO A 314 17.91 -14.94 7.67
CA PRO A 314 17.30 -14.80 6.36
C PRO A 314 15.79 -15.07 6.37
N GLU A 315 15.30 -15.82 7.35
CA GLU A 315 13.94 -16.32 7.41
C GLU A 315 12.94 -15.21 7.80
N PRO A 316 11.92 -14.91 6.98
CA PRO A 316 10.90 -13.90 7.27
C PRO A 316 9.69 -14.50 7.99
N SER A 317 9.90 -15.29 9.05
CA SER A 317 8.85 -15.90 9.86
C SER A 317 8.72 -15.22 11.22
N MET A 318 7.55 -15.31 11.85
CA MET A 318 7.34 -14.73 13.19
C MET A 318 8.28 -15.35 14.24
N ASP A 319 8.58 -16.64 14.13
CA ASP A 319 9.47 -17.35 15.06
C ASP A 319 10.92 -16.88 14.89
N ALA A 320 11.38 -16.73 13.64
CA ALA A 320 12.72 -16.22 13.36
C ALA A 320 12.90 -14.76 13.81
N LEU A 321 11.86 -13.93 13.66
CA LEU A 321 11.85 -12.55 14.14
C LEU A 321 11.81 -12.46 15.68
N ALA A 322 11.08 -13.36 16.34
CA ALA A 322 11.15 -13.52 17.79
C ALA A 322 12.55 -13.96 18.25
N GLY A 323 13.21 -14.86 17.50
CA GLY A 323 14.61 -15.21 17.69
C GLY A 323 15.56 -14.01 17.58
N ALA A 324 15.42 -13.20 16.53
CA ALA A 324 16.17 -11.96 16.36
C ALA A 324 15.94 -10.99 17.54
N TYR A 325 14.70 -10.89 18.02
CA TYR A 325 14.36 -10.06 19.18
C TYR A 325 15.01 -10.56 20.47
N ARG A 326 15.03 -11.89 20.70
CA ARG A 326 15.75 -12.50 21.83
C ARG A 326 17.23 -12.14 21.81
N ILE A 327 17.88 -12.26 20.66
CA ILE A 327 19.30 -11.87 20.48
C ILE A 327 19.53 -10.40 20.89
N VAL A 328 18.71 -9.48 20.39
CA VAL A 328 18.83 -8.05 20.74
C VAL A 328 18.56 -7.79 22.21
N SER A 329 17.55 -8.44 22.79
CA SER A 329 17.24 -8.30 24.22
C SER A 329 18.38 -8.78 25.11
N ARG A 330 19.10 -9.83 24.68
CA ARG A 330 20.27 -10.35 25.37
C ARG A 330 21.48 -9.45 25.20
N ALA A 331 21.74 -8.95 24.00
CA ALA A 331 22.78 -7.96 23.74
C ALA A 331 22.57 -6.66 24.56
N TRP A 332 21.32 -6.26 24.76
CA TRP A 332 20.96 -5.10 25.59
C TRP A 332 21.26 -5.31 27.07
N LEU A 333 20.95 -6.50 27.61
CA LEU A 333 21.31 -6.88 28.98
C LEU A 333 22.84 -6.93 29.17
N LEU A 334 23.56 -7.51 28.20
CA LEU A 334 25.02 -7.59 28.22
C LEU A 334 25.69 -6.21 28.16
N PHE A 335 25.03 -5.23 27.54
CA PHE A 335 25.46 -3.83 27.55
C PHE A 335 25.20 -3.11 28.88
N GLY A 336 24.59 -3.79 29.87
CA GLY A 336 24.34 -3.27 31.21
C GLY A 336 23.08 -2.42 31.34
N GLN A 337 22.10 -2.60 30.45
CA GLN A 337 20.81 -1.91 30.51
C GLN A 337 19.71 -2.84 31.05
N ASP A 338 18.58 -2.26 31.48
CA ASP A 338 17.44 -3.01 32.00
C ASP A 338 16.78 -3.90 30.93
N GLN A 339 16.15 -5.00 31.38
CA GLN A 339 15.51 -5.98 30.51
C GLN A 339 14.43 -5.34 29.61
N LEU A 340 14.50 -5.62 28.31
CA LEU A 340 13.43 -5.23 27.38
C LEU A 340 12.12 -5.97 27.67
N PRO A 341 10.96 -5.36 27.36
CA PRO A 341 9.69 -6.07 27.34
C PRO A 341 9.73 -7.29 26.40
N SER A 342 8.86 -8.27 26.65
CA SER A 342 8.78 -9.45 25.77
C SER A 342 8.45 -9.07 24.33
N PHE A 343 8.85 -9.91 23.37
CA PHE A 343 8.58 -9.69 21.95
C PHE A 343 7.09 -9.41 21.67
N HIS A 344 6.20 -10.22 22.24
CA HIS A 344 4.75 -10.04 22.09
C HIS A 344 4.26 -8.72 22.69
N ALA A 345 4.71 -8.34 23.88
CA ALA A 345 4.34 -7.07 24.49
C ALA A 345 4.81 -5.88 23.64
N SER A 346 6.05 -5.94 23.14
CA SER A 346 6.61 -4.93 22.24
C SER A 346 5.89 -4.83 20.90
N LEU A 347 5.45 -5.96 20.34
CA LEU A 347 4.69 -5.98 19.08
C LEU A 347 3.25 -5.46 19.24
N GLU A 348 2.64 -5.68 20.41
CA GLU A 348 1.29 -5.20 20.69
C GLU A 348 1.26 -3.69 21.01
N HIS A 349 2.23 -3.21 21.79
CA HIS A 349 2.27 -1.84 22.28
C HIS A 349 3.06 -0.89 21.36
N LEU A 350 3.98 -1.42 20.55
CA LEU A 350 4.82 -0.68 19.60
C LEU A 350 5.52 0.54 20.24
N PRO A 351 6.65 0.34 20.93
CA PRO A 351 7.31 1.41 21.69
C PRO A 351 7.77 2.56 20.77
N ALA A 352 7.86 3.76 21.33
CA ALA A 352 8.46 4.90 20.65
C ALA A 352 9.99 4.74 20.62
N LEU A 353 10.57 4.65 19.43
CA LEU A 353 12.01 4.40 19.27
C LEU A 353 12.75 5.68 18.82
N PRO A 354 13.92 5.97 19.41
CA PRO A 354 14.74 7.11 19.00
C PRO A 354 15.37 6.84 17.64
N ALA A 355 15.61 7.92 16.88
CA ALA A 355 16.25 7.82 15.60
C ALA A 355 17.75 7.47 15.73
N LEU A 356 18.26 6.59 14.85
CA LEU A 356 19.70 6.39 14.70
C LEU A 356 20.32 7.72 14.25
N SER A 357 21.22 8.27 15.07
CA SER A 357 21.93 9.51 14.79
C SER A 357 22.98 9.29 13.70
N THR A 358 22.53 9.03 12.47
CA THR A 358 23.41 9.05 11.29
C THR A 358 23.56 10.50 10.89
N SER A 359 24.69 11.10 11.26
CA SER A 359 25.00 12.53 11.07
C SER A 359 25.11 12.97 9.60
N ASN A 360 24.68 12.15 8.63
CA ASN A 360 24.71 12.50 7.21
C ASN A 360 23.67 11.72 6.38
N PRO A 361 22.89 12.37 5.47
CA PRO A 361 21.97 11.70 4.55
C PRO A 361 22.68 10.81 3.51
N ALA A 362 23.96 11.05 3.21
CA ALA A 362 24.81 10.12 2.45
C ALA A 362 25.14 8.82 3.22
N GLY A 363 24.98 8.85 4.54
CA GLY A 363 25.22 7.74 5.45
C GLY A 363 24.23 6.59 5.27
N GLY A 364 23.03 6.81 4.72
CA GLY A 364 22.05 5.73 4.49
C GLY A 364 22.54 4.68 3.50
N LYS A 365 23.09 5.11 2.35
CA LYS A 365 23.66 4.19 1.34
C LYS A 365 24.93 3.50 1.83
N VAL A 366 25.78 4.23 2.56
CA VAL A 366 26.99 3.66 3.18
C VAL A 366 26.63 2.65 4.27
N SER A 367 25.64 2.95 5.09
CA SER A 367 25.12 2.02 6.10
C SER A 367 24.46 0.81 5.45
N ALA A 368 23.77 0.97 4.31
CA ALA A 368 23.23 -0.16 3.55
C ALA A 368 24.35 -1.06 2.98
N THR A 369 25.47 -0.49 2.52
CA THR A 369 26.64 -1.29 2.12
C THR A 369 27.31 -1.97 3.31
N GLN A 370 27.44 -1.27 4.44
CA GLN A 370 27.99 -1.82 5.68
C GLN A 370 27.11 -2.96 6.24
N MET A 371 25.79 -2.86 6.12
CA MET A 371 24.86 -3.93 6.49
C MET A 371 25.04 -5.19 5.63
N ARG A 372 25.52 -5.05 4.39
CA ARG A 372 25.69 -6.16 3.46
C ARG A 372 27.03 -6.88 3.65
N ASN A 373 28.09 -6.14 3.96
CA ASN A 373 29.46 -6.68 3.87
C ASN A 373 30.27 -6.56 5.18
N ASP A 374 29.98 -5.58 6.05
CA ASP A 374 30.93 -5.13 7.09
C ASP A 374 30.30 -5.12 8.49
N LEU A 375 29.39 -6.06 8.79
CA LEU A 375 28.65 -6.09 10.07
C LEU A 375 29.56 -6.31 11.31
N LEU A 376 30.71 -6.97 11.16
CA LEU A 376 31.65 -7.20 12.26
C LEU A 376 32.70 -6.08 12.42
N GLN A 377 32.78 -5.13 11.49
CA GLN A 377 33.77 -4.05 11.56
C GLN A 377 33.44 -3.07 12.69
N SER A 378 34.47 -2.65 13.44
CA SER A 378 34.32 -1.71 14.56
C SER A 378 33.79 -0.34 14.15
N SER A 379 34.05 0.07 12.90
CA SER A 379 33.56 1.32 12.32
C SER A 379 32.07 1.30 11.92
N ASN A 380 31.38 0.16 12.04
CA ASN A 380 30.00 0.04 11.60
C ASN A 380 29.01 0.58 12.66
N PRO A 381 28.25 1.65 12.36
CA PRO A 381 27.32 2.25 13.31
C PRO A 381 26.08 1.36 13.58
N LEU A 382 25.79 0.38 12.73
CA LEU A 382 24.61 -0.49 12.86
C LEU A 382 24.79 -1.59 13.92
N THR A 383 26.04 -1.96 14.20
CA THR A 383 26.42 -3.03 15.12
C THR A 383 27.35 -2.55 16.24
N ALA A 384 27.66 -1.24 16.29
CA ALA A 384 28.36 -0.64 17.42
C ALA A 384 27.61 -0.95 18.74
N PRO A 385 28.29 -1.29 19.85
CA PRO A 385 27.64 -1.54 21.14
C PRO A 385 27.11 -0.21 21.71
N SER A 386 25.87 0.14 21.35
CA SER A 386 25.25 1.41 21.74
C SER A 386 23.74 1.27 21.84
N VAL A 387 23.12 2.11 22.66
CA VAL A 387 21.66 2.19 22.78
C VAL A 387 21.00 2.55 21.44
N SER A 388 21.65 3.37 20.61
CA SER A 388 21.10 3.82 19.32
C SER A 388 21.06 2.70 18.28
N SER A 389 22.11 1.89 18.16
CA SER A 389 22.17 0.77 17.21
C SER A 389 21.20 -0.35 17.59
N MET A 390 21.07 -0.64 18.89
CA MET A 390 20.13 -1.65 19.40
C MET A 390 18.67 -1.20 19.22
N ASN A 391 18.34 0.06 19.51
CA ASN A 391 17.00 0.62 19.24
C ASN A 391 16.68 0.59 17.74
N PHE A 392 17.66 0.91 16.89
CA PHE A 392 17.48 0.85 15.44
C PHE A 392 17.18 -0.58 14.98
N LEU A 393 17.96 -1.56 15.43
CA LEU A 393 17.72 -2.97 15.11
C LEU A 393 16.39 -3.49 15.69
N GLN A 394 16.02 -3.08 16.90
CA GLN A 394 14.69 -3.35 17.48
C GLN A 394 13.59 -2.79 16.57
N GLY A 395 13.73 -1.57 16.08
CA GLY A 395 12.81 -0.95 15.13
C GLY A 395 12.69 -1.75 13.84
N LEU A 396 13.79 -2.25 13.29
CA LEU A 396 13.78 -3.12 12.11
C LEU A 396 13.08 -4.46 12.35
N ILE A 397 13.37 -5.14 13.47
CA ILE A 397 12.74 -6.42 13.83
C ILE A 397 11.24 -6.25 14.01
N LEU A 398 10.80 -5.24 14.76
CA LEU A 398 9.38 -4.96 14.96
C LEU A 398 8.72 -4.54 13.64
N SER A 399 9.39 -3.76 12.80
CA SER A 399 8.84 -3.39 11.49
C SER A 399 8.66 -4.61 10.58
N ALA A 400 9.65 -5.49 10.52
CA ALA A 400 9.55 -6.76 9.79
C ALA A 400 8.43 -7.65 10.34
N SER A 401 8.23 -7.64 11.66
CA SER A 401 7.18 -8.40 12.35
C SER A 401 5.79 -7.89 12.01
N VAL A 402 5.59 -6.56 12.02
CA VAL A 402 4.33 -5.93 11.63
C VAL A 402 4.02 -6.19 10.15
N MET A 403 5.01 -6.03 9.26
CA MET A 403 4.83 -6.33 7.83
C MET A 403 4.42 -7.79 7.61
N THR A 404 5.11 -8.73 8.28
CA THR A 404 4.84 -10.18 8.17
C THR A 404 3.46 -10.53 8.72
N LYS A 405 3.08 -9.94 9.86
CA LYS A 405 1.73 -10.08 10.46
C LYS A 405 0.63 -9.60 9.53
N LEU A 406 0.85 -8.48 8.83
CA LEU A 406 -0.11 -7.91 7.86
C LEU A 406 -0.09 -8.61 6.49
N GLY A 407 0.77 -9.62 6.31
CA GLY A 407 0.77 -10.53 5.16
C GLY A 407 1.87 -10.31 4.13
N ILE A 408 2.86 -9.45 4.40
CA ILE A 408 4.05 -9.28 3.56
C ILE A 408 5.29 -9.80 4.30
N PRO A 409 5.85 -10.97 3.94
CA PRO A 409 6.96 -11.56 4.67
C PRO A 409 8.23 -10.72 4.52
N TYR A 410 8.75 -10.22 5.64
CA TYR A 410 9.95 -9.38 5.69
C TYR A 410 10.99 -10.00 6.64
N SER A 411 12.24 -10.07 6.19
CA SER A 411 13.38 -10.33 7.07
C SER A 411 13.90 -9.03 7.67
N VAL A 412 14.70 -9.12 8.74
CA VAL A 412 15.35 -7.96 9.38
C VAL A 412 16.20 -7.20 8.36
N LYS A 413 16.95 -7.93 7.52
CA LYS A 413 17.74 -7.37 6.43
C LYS A 413 16.87 -6.57 5.45
N ARG A 414 15.73 -7.12 5.02
CA ARG A 414 14.84 -6.43 4.07
C ARG A 414 14.25 -5.15 4.67
N ALA A 415 13.83 -5.18 5.93
CA ALA A 415 13.40 -3.98 6.65
C ALA A 415 14.53 -2.93 6.70
N GLY A 416 15.76 -3.36 7.02
CA GLY A 416 16.95 -2.50 7.03
C GLY A 416 17.22 -1.85 5.68
N GLU A 417 17.13 -2.59 4.58
CA GLU A 417 17.32 -2.06 3.22
C GLU A 417 16.28 -0.98 2.89
N MET A 418 15.00 -1.21 3.24
CA MET A 418 13.93 -0.24 2.99
C MET A 418 14.16 1.09 3.73
N VAL A 419 14.66 1.04 4.97
CA VAL A 419 14.95 2.21 5.79
C VAL A 419 16.22 2.92 5.32
N LEU A 420 17.30 2.18 5.05
CA LEU A 420 18.63 2.73 4.76
C LEU A 420 18.79 3.23 3.31
N LEU A 421 18.18 2.58 2.32
CA LEU A 421 18.29 2.98 0.91
C LEU A 421 17.53 4.27 0.60
N ARG A 422 16.52 4.61 1.43
CA ARG A 422 15.73 5.84 1.31
C ARG A 422 15.15 6.05 -0.11
N ASP A 423 14.52 5.01 -0.68
CA ASP A 423 13.78 5.12 -1.95
C ASP A 423 12.28 5.39 -1.72
N ALA A 424 11.85 6.64 -1.94
CA ALA A 424 10.46 7.05 -1.76
C ALA A 424 9.47 6.33 -2.71
N ARG A 425 9.90 5.94 -3.92
CA ARG A 425 9.01 5.23 -4.87
C ARG A 425 8.78 3.80 -4.43
N GLU A 426 9.83 3.11 -3.98
CA GLU A 426 9.74 1.75 -3.45
C GLU A 426 8.90 1.72 -2.17
N GLN A 427 9.14 2.64 -1.22
CA GLN A 427 8.35 2.76 0.00
C GLN A 427 6.87 3.02 -0.28
N LYS A 428 6.53 3.94 -1.20
CA LYS A 428 5.14 4.20 -1.59
C LYS A 428 4.50 2.99 -2.26
N GLY A 429 5.23 2.26 -3.10
CA GLY A 429 4.77 1.03 -3.72
C GLY A 429 4.44 -0.06 -2.70
N GLU A 430 5.31 -0.26 -1.71
CA GLU A 430 5.10 -1.24 -0.62
C GLU A 430 3.93 -0.83 0.30
N LEU A 431 3.78 0.46 0.61
CA LEU A 431 2.63 0.97 1.37
C LEU A 431 1.30 0.66 0.67
N VAL A 432 1.19 0.93 -0.62
CA VAL A 432 -0.04 0.64 -1.39
C VAL A 432 -0.33 -0.87 -1.43
N LYS A 433 0.71 -1.71 -1.54
CA LYS A 433 0.54 -3.17 -1.44
C LYS A 433 0.03 -3.60 -0.07
N LEU A 434 0.61 -3.05 1.00
CA LEU A 434 0.22 -3.34 2.39
C LEU A 434 -1.24 -2.95 2.64
N VAL A 435 -1.62 -1.72 2.30
CA VAL A 435 -3.00 -1.22 2.45
C VAL A 435 -3.99 -2.07 1.67
N ARG A 436 -3.62 -2.56 0.48
CA ARG A 436 -4.46 -3.48 -0.30
C ARG A 436 -4.64 -4.84 0.39
N LEU A 437 -3.61 -5.37 1.06
CA LEU A 437 -3.72 -6.63 1.81
C LEU A 437 -4.60 -6.45 3.06
N VAL A 438 -4.41 -5.35 3.79
CA VAL A 438 -5.28 -4.96 4.90
C VAL A 438 -6.73 -4.88 4.44
N LEU A 439 -7.00 -4.23 3.30
CA LEU A 439 -8.34 -4.15 2.71
C LEU A 439 -8.95 -5.53 2.42
N ASN A 440 -8.18 -6.46 1.85
CA ASN A 440 -8.66 -7.80 1.53
C ASN A 440 -9.00 -8.61 2.79
N GLN A 441 -8.18 -8.49 3.83
CA GLN A 441 -8.42 -9.12 5.14
C GLN A 441 -9.59 -8.45 5.88
N ALA A 442 -9.77 -7.15 5.70
CA ALA A 442 -10.78 -6.35 6.38
C ALA A 442 -12.22 -6.65 5.95
N SER A 443 -12.41 -7.29 4.80
CA SER A 443 -13.74 -7.70 4.29
C SER A 443 -14.54 -8.60 5.26
N ARG A 444 -13.91 -9.08 6.35
CA ARG A 444 -14.50 -9.90 7.41
C ARG A 444 -14.35 -9.32 8.82
N SER A 445 -13.74 -8.15 9.01
CA SER A 445 -13.26 -7.67 10.32
C SER A 445 -14.05 -6.48 10.89
N SER A 446 -13.96 -6.30 12.21
CA SER A 446 -14.53 -5.18 12.97
C SER A 446 -13.73 -3.88 12.80
N ASP A 447 -14.33 -2.75 13.22
CA ASP A 447 -13.68 -1.43 13.27
C ASP A 447 -12.35 -1.44 14.07
N GLU A 448 -12.26 -2.29 15.10
CA GLU A 448 -11.04 -2.51 15.90
C GLU A 448 -9.82 -2.96 15.07
N TYR A 449 -10.05 -3.78 14.04
CA TYR A 449 -8.97 -4.23 13.16
C TYR A 449 -8.39 -3.06 12.37
N TRP A 450 -9.23 -2.16 11.86
CA TRP A 450 -8.78 -0.96 11.14
C TRP A 450 -8.03 0.02 12.04
N ILE A 451 -8.49 0.19 13.29
CA ILE A 451 -7.79 1.01 14.28
C ILE A 451 -6.39 0.45 14.55
N THR A 452 -6.30 -0.87 14.75
CA THR A 452 -5.03 -1.57 14.98
C THR A 452 -4.10 -1.47 13.77
N ALA A 453 -4.61 -1.74 12.57
CA ALA A 453 -3.84 -1.66 11.32
C ALA A 453 -3.36 -0.24 11.04
N ARG A 454 -4.20 0.79 11.26
CA ARG A 454 -3.79 2.19 11.14
C ARG A 454 -2.67 2.53 12.11
N ARG A 455 -2.78 2.14 13.38
CA ARG A 455 -1.74 2.35 14.40
C ARG A 455 -0.42 1.69 13.99
N GLU A 456 -0.47 0.44 13.53
CA GLU A 456 0.69 -0.32 13.05
C GLU A 456 1.36 0.36 11.84
N ILE A 457 0.57 0.82 10.86
CA ILE A 457 1.09 1.50 9.65
C ILE A 457 1.69 2.87 9.97
N LEU A 458 1.06 3.64 10.87
CA LEU A 458 1.62 4.92 11.32
C LEU A 458 2.88 4.71 12.15
N TRP A 459 2.95 3.64 12.94
CA TRP A 459 4.18 3.29 13.63
C TRP A 459 5.29 2.85 12.66
N LEU A 460 4.98 2.13 11.58
CA LEU A 460 5.96 1.82 10.52
C LEU A 460 6.49 3.07 9.79
N HIS A 461 5.78 4.19 9.88
CA HIS A 461 6.17 5.46 9.28
C HIS A 461 7.20 6.22 10.12
N ASN A 462 7.04 6.26 11.46
CA ASN A 462 7.86 7.11 12.34
C ASN A 462 8.39 6.42 13.62
N TRP A 463 8.20 5.11 13.76
CA TRP A 463 8.47 4.31 14.95
C TRP A 463 7.92 4.91 16.26
N GLY A 464 6.75 5.53 16.19
CA GLY A 464 6.08 6.12 17.35
C GLY A 464 6.67 7.44 17.84
N ASN A 465 7.59 8.06 17.09
CA ASN A 465 8.21 9.33 17.47
C ASN A 465 7.62 10.53 16.69
N PRO A 466 6.73 11.33 17.29
CA PRO A 466 6.09 12.47 16.62
C PRO A 466 7.04 13.65 16.39
N ASN A 467 8.15 13.74 17.13
CA ASN A 467 9.11 14.85 17.04
C ASN A 467 10.10 14.69 15.87
N ALA A 468 10.02 13.60 15.10
CA ALA A 468 10.81 13.39 13.87
C ALA A 468 10.42 14.33 12.70
N ALA A 469 9.57 15.32 12.95
CA ALA A 469 8.84 16.11 11.95
C ALA A 469 9.67 17.10 11.10
N SER A 470 10.97 17.29 11.36
CA SER A 470 11.78 18.27 10.63
C SER A 470 12.98 17.63 9.92
N GLY A 471 12.85 17.51 8.59
CA GLY A 471 13.97 17.48 7.65
C GLY A 471 14.63 16.14 7.37
N ASP A 472 15.07 15.39 8.39
CA ASP A 472 15.96 14.23 8.16
C ASP A 472 15.79 13.04 9.12
N ALA A 473 14.88 13.12 10.09
CA ALA A 473 14.82 12.18 11.23
C ALA A 473 13.67 11.15 11.20
N LYS A 474 12.85 11.09 10.14
CA LYS A 474 11.77 10.07 10.05
C LYS A 474 12.36 8.71 9.69
N LEU A 475 12.67 7.92 10.71
CA LEU A 475 13.16 6.56 10.56
C LEU A 475 12.00 5.58 10.75
N GLY A 476 11.68 4.91 9.66
CA GLY A 476 10.62 3.93 9.53
C GLY A 476 10.64 3.38 8.11
N ILE A 477 10.03 2.21 7.87
CA ILE A 477 9.96 1.60 6.54
C ILE A 477 9.27 2.55 5.55
N PHE A 478 8.34 3.38 6.02
CA PHE A 478 7.63 4.37 5.20
C PHE A 478 8.05 5.83 5.49
N GLY A 479 9.18 6.06 6.15
CA GLY A 479 9.56 7.38 6.67
C GLY A 479 9.72 8.49 5.63
N LEU A 480 9.91 8.16 4.34
CA LEU A 480 9.94 9.15 3.25
C LEU A 480 8.57 9.49 2.67
N VAL A 481 7.58 8.63 2.87
CA VAL A 481 6.20 8.91 2.45
C VAL A 481 5.66 10.00 3.39
N SER A 482 4.93 10.97 2.87
CA SER A 482 4.30 11.96 3.76
C SER A 482 3.24 11.26 4.62
N GLU A 483 3.08 11.72 5.86
CA GLU A 483 2.02 11.18 6.73
C GLU A 483 0.63 11.40 6.11
N SER A 484 0.45 12.53 5.41
CA SER A 484 -0.76 12.80 4.62
C SER A 484 -1.00 11.77 3.51
N ASP A 485 0.04 11.30 2.82
CA ASP A 485 -0.10 10.26 1.79
C ASP A 485 -0.49 8.92 2.42
N VAL A 486 0.08 8.58 3.59
CA VAL A 486 -0.27 7.37 4.35
C VAL A 486 -1.75 7.38 4.75
N GLU A 487 -2.19 8.46 5.38
CA GLU A 487 -3.58 8.63 5.81
C GLU A 487 -4.55 8.71 4.62
N THR A 488 -4.14 9.31 3.51
CA THR A 488 -4.98 9.37 2.29
C THR A 488 -5.23 7.97 1.73
N GLU A 489 -4.21 7.10 1.68
CA GLU A 489 -4.38 5.71 1.22
C GLU A 489 -5.22 4.88 2.21
N LEU A 490 -5.06 5.09 3.52
CA LEU A 490 -5.91 4.46 4.55
C LEU A 490 -7.37 4.90 4.43
N LEU A 491 -7.64 6.20 4.24
CA LEU A 491 -8.99 6.73 4.02
C LEU A 491 -9.64 6.09 2.79
N LYS A 492 -8.94 6.06 1.65
CA LYS A 492 -9.44 5.41 0.43
C LYS A 492 -9.78 3.94 0.68
N ALA A 493 -8.94 3.23 1.44
CA ALA A 493 -9.17 1.84 1.77
C ALA A 493 -10.41 1.66 2.68
N MET A 494 -10.57 2.47 3.73
CA MET A 494 -11.75 2.43 4.61
C MET A 494 -13.06 2.75 3.87
N LEU A 495 -13.05 3.75 2.98
CA LEU A 495 -14.20 4.07 2.13
C LEU A 495 -14.53 2.90 1.19
N SER A 496 -13.50 2.21 0.68
CA SER A 496 -13.70 1.05 -0.18
C SER A 496 -14.20 -0.20 0.57
N SER A 497 -13.95 -0.33 1.87
CA SER A 497 -14.46 -1.44 2.71
C SER A 497 -15.82 -1.15 3.35
N MET A 498 -16.46 -0.01 3.04
CA MET A 498 -17.72 0.44 3.64
C MET A 498 -17.63 0.80 5.14
N CYS A 499 -16.44 1.07 5.67
CA CYS A 499 -16.21 1.47 7.07
C CYS A 499 -16.45 2.97 7.28
N TYR A 500 -17.63 3.45 6.91
CA TYR A 500 -17.94 4.88 6.89
C TYR A 500 -18.02 5.52 8.28
N SER A 501 -18.52 4.79 9.27
CA SER A 501 -18.60 5.25 10.67
C SER A 501 -17.22 5.56 11.24
N LEU A 502 -16.26 4.66 11.01
CA LEU A 502 -14.89 4.82 11.46
C LEU A 502 -14.16 5.92 10.66
N ALA A 503 -14.36 5.98 9.34
CA ALA A 503 -13.80 7.07 8.54
C ALA A 503 -14.32 8.43 9.03
N LYS A 504 -15.60 8.53 9.37
CA LYS A 504 -16.18 9.74 9.93
C LYS A 504 -15.55 10.11 11.29
N SER A 505 -15.42 9.13 12.19
CA SER A 505 -14.87 9.40 13.52
C SER A 505 -13.41 9.87 13.48
N ILE A 506 -12.61 9.37 12.53
CA ILE A 506 -11.18 9.72 12.40
C ILE A 506 -10.96 11.04 11.66
N TYR A 507 -11.67 11.27 10.54
CA TYR A 507 -11.36 12.37 9.62
C TYR A 507 -12.28 13.58 9.75
N GLU A 508 -13.47 13.43 10.35
CA GLU A 508 -14.46 14.51 10.48
C GLU A 508 -14.77 14.87 11.94
N ASP A 509 -15.05 13.89 12.81
CA ASP A 509 -15.45 14.16 14.21
C ASP A 509 -14.25 14.37 15.17
N ALA A 510 -13.04 13.96 14.78
CA ALA A 510 -11.86 14.06 15.62
C ALA A 510 -11.43 15.52 15.87
N SER A 511 -11.03 15.83 17.11
CA SER A 511 -10.53 17.16 17.49
C SER A 511 -9.22 17.53 16.78
N VAL A 512 -8.36 16.54 16.50
CA VAL A 512 -7.14 16.67 15.72
C VAL A 512 -7.31 15.85 14.45
N ARG A 513 -7.52 16.54 13.33
CA ARG A 513 -7.74 15.91 12.03
C ARG A 513 -6.40 15.57 11.37
N PRO A 514 -6.17 14.31 10.94
CA PRO A 514 -4.90 13.89 10.35
C PRO A 514 -4.69 14.42 8.93
N LEU A 515 -5.76 14.82 8.25
CA LEU A 515 -5.74 15.33 6.87
C LEU A 515 -6.41 16.70 6.79
N PRO A 516 -5.93 17.59 5.89
CA PRO A 516 -6.65 18.80 5.52
C PRO A 516 -7.99 18.49 4.83
N ASP A 517 -8.98 19.36 5.04
CA ASP A 517 -10.35 19.21 4.53
C ASP A 517 -10.38 19.03 3.01
N THR A 518 -9.51 19.73 2.28
CA THR A 518 -9.40 19.61 0.81
C THR A 518 -8.93 18.23 0.36
N VAL A 519 -7.96 17.63 1.07
CA VAL A 519 -7.42 16.31 0.75
C VAL A 519 -8.44 15.22 1.04
N VAL A 520 -9.20 15.36 2.14
CA VAL A 520 -10.31 14.45 2.48
C VAL A 520 -11.40 14.54 1.42
N GLN A 521 -11.82 15.75 1.03
CA GLN A 521 -12.81 15.96 -0.02
C GLN A 521 -12.39 15.29 -1.34
N ASP A 522 -11.17 15.55 -1.80
CA ASP A 522 -10.63 14.95 -3.02
C ASP A 522 -10.59 13.42 -2.94
N ALA A 523 -10.15 12.85 -1.81
CA ALA A 523 -10.11 11.41 -1.60
C ALA A 523 -11.52 10.77 -1.63
N VAL A 524 -12.52 11.42 -1.03
CA VAL A 524 -13.92 10.97 -1.04
C VAL A 524 -14.48 11.01 -2.47
N TYR A 525 -14.26 12.11 -3.19
CA TYR A 525 -14.72 12.25 -4.57
C TYR A 525 -14.07 11.22 -5.49
N HIS A 526 -12.76 11.00 -5.37
CA HIS A 526 -12.06 9.95 -6.11
C HIS A 526 -12.62 8.56 -5.78
N ALA A 527 -12.78 8.22 -4.50
CA ALA A 527 -13.31 6.92 -4.09
C ALA A 527 -14.76 6.68 -4.56
N ALA A 528 -15.60 7.73 -4.54
CA ALA A 528 -16.97 7.66 -5.04
C ALA A 528 -16.99 7.41 -6.56
N LEU A 529 -16.20 8.19 -7.30
CA LEU A 529 -16.08 8.06 -8.76
C LEU A 529 -15.48 6.71 -9.18
N ASP A 530 -14.51 6.18 -8.43
CA ASP A 530 -13.96 4.84 -8.66
C ASP A 530 -15.02 3.75 -8.40
N ALA A 531 -15.87 3.91 -7.38
CA ALA A 531 -16.98 3.00 -7.14
C ALA A 531 -18.06 3.07 -8.23
N PHE A 532 -18.32 4.26 -8.77
CA PHE A 532 -19.20 4.48 -9.92
C PHE A 532 -18.64 3.82 -11.18
N ASP A 533 -17.35 4.00 -11.45
CA ASP A 533 -16.70 3.51 -12.66
C ASP A 533 -16.54 1.97 -12.65
N ASN A 534 -16.52 1.34 -11.48
CA ASN A 534 -16.48 -0.13 -11.39
C ASN A 534 -17.88 -0.76 -11.22
N ALA A 535 -18.96 0.03 -11.28
CA ALA A 535 -20.31 -0.48 -11.15
C ALA A 535 -20.78 -1.23 -12.41
N SER A 536 -21.32 -2.43 -12.24
CA SER A 536 -21.95 -3.20 -13.33
C SER A 536 -23.45 -2.97 -13.46
N ASN A 537 -24.08 -2.31 -12.47
CA ASN A 537 -25.53 -2.07 -12.44
C ASN A 537 -25.81 -0.58 -12.20
N PRO A 538 -26.69 0.05 -13.01
CA PRO A 538 -27.08 1.45 -12.86
C PRO A 538 -28.04 1.74 -11.69
N ASN A 539 -28.42 0.77 -10.86
CA ASN A 539 -29.32 0.99 -9.73
C ASN A 539 -28.62 1.56 -8.49
N ARG A 540 -29.02 2.75 -8.03
CA ARG A 540 -28.47 3.44 -6.85
C ARG A 540 -28.62 2.68 -5.53
N THR A 541 -29.51 1.70 -5.46
CA THR A 541 -29.77 0.93 -4.23
C THR A 541 -28.99 -0.38 -4.13
N ARG A 542 -28.26 -0.79 -5.18
CA ARG A 542 -27.55 -2.08 -5.21
C ARG A 542 -26.17 -1.97 -5.86
N GLY A 543 -25.25 -2.85 -5.44
CA GLY A 543 -23.93 -2.99 -6.06
C GLY A 543 -23.03 -1.76 -5.93
N GLY A 544 -22.17 -1.54 -6.94
CA GLY A 544 -21.18 -0.45 -6.93
C GLY A 544 -21.78 0.95 -6.90
N LEU A 545 -22.98 1.15 -7.44
CA LEU A 545 -23.63 2.46 -7.44
C LEU A 545 -24.17 2.84 -6.06
N LYS A 546 -24.65 1.85 -5.28
CA LYS A 546 -24.94 2.04 -3.87
C LYS A 546 -23.70 2.45 -3.10
N LYS A 547 -22.57 1.79 -3.35
CA LYS A 547 -21.29 2.13 -2.73
C LYS A 547 -20.87 3.58 -3.02
N CYS A 548 -20.98 4.03 -4.28
CA CYS A 548 -20.74 5.44 -4.62
C CYS A 548 -21.68 6.39 -3.85
N ASN A 549 -22.97 6.06 -3.75
CA ASN A 549 -23.94 6.84 -2.98
C ASN A 549 -23.62 6.88 -1.47
N ASP A 550 -23.16 5.77 -0.91
CA ASP A 550 -22.86 5.69 0.51
C ASP A 550 -21.55 6.44 0.82
N ILE A 551 -20.54 6.36 -0.05
CA ILE A 551 -19.27 7.10 0.07
C ILE A 551 -19.51 8.61 0.04
N ILE A 552 -20.32 9.12 -0.89
CA ILE A 552 -20.54 10.58 -1.01
C ILE A 552 -21.30 11.16 0.20
N HIS A 553 -21.99 10.30 0.96
CA HIS A 553 -22.71 10.66 2.18
C HIS A 553 -21.99 10.23 3.46
N ALA A 554 -20.78 9.69 3.38
CA ALA A 554 -20.04 9.18 4.53
C ALA A 554 -19.57 10.30 5.48
N LEU A 555 -19.18 11.45 4.93
CA LEU A 555 -18.57 12.58 5.66
C LEU A 555 -19.35 13.89 5.39
N PRO A 556 -20.55 14.07 5.98
CA PRO A 556 -21.49 15.14 5.61
C PRO A 556 -21.06 16.57 5.98
N LEU A 557 -20.20 16.77 6.98
CA LEU A 557 -19.69 18.11 7.36
C LEU A 557 -18.61 18.57 6.37
N LEU A 558 -17.74 17.66 5.94
CA LEU A 558 -16.67 17.93 4.99
C LEU A 558 -17.15 17.92 3.53
N VAL A 559 -18.14 17.08 3.23
CA VAL A 559 -18.70 16.91 1.88
C VAL A 559 -20.21 17.21 1.91
N PRO A 560 -20.61 18.47 2.21
CA PRO A 560 -22.02 18.82 2.22
C PRO A 560 -22.60 18.83 0.80
N ARG A 561 -23.92 18.65 0.72
CA ARG A 561 -24.69 18.71 -0.55
C ARG A 561 -24.68 20.07 -1.22
N THR A 562 -24.23 21.11 -0.53
CA THR A 562 -24.13 22.47 -1.06
C THR A 562 -22.95 22.64 -2.01
N LEU A 563 -21.89 21.82 -1.85
CA LEU A 563 -20.70 21.86 -2.72
C LEU A 563 -21.04 21.42 -4.13
N GLU A 564 -20.47 22.15 -5.09
CA GLU A 564 -20.72 21.93 -6.51
C GLU A 564 -20.28 20.52 -6.97
N SER A 565 -19.09 20.07 -6.57
CA SER A 565 -18.61 18.71 -6.87
C SER A 565 -19.55 17.61 -6.34
N THR A 566 -20.13 17.80 -5.15
CA THR A 566 -21.10 16.87 -4.55
C THR A 566 -22.38 16.82 -5.37
N LYS A 567 -22.94 17.99 -5.74
CA LYS A 567 -24.13 18.08 -6.61
C LYS A 567 -23.92 17.40 -7.94
N GLN A 568 -22.74 17.56 -8.54
CA GLN A 568 -22.42 16.94 -9.83
C GLN A 568 -22.36 15.41 -9.73
N ILE A 569 -21.81 14.84 -8.64
CA ILE A 569 -21.81 13.39 -8.41
C ILE A 569 -23.22 12.87 -8.11
N GLU A 570 -24.01 13.62 -7.33
CA GLU A 570 -25.42 13.28 -7.05
C GLU A 570 -26.28 13.29 -8.32
N ALA A 571 -26.08 14.27 -9.20
CA ALA A 571 -26.73 14.35 -10.50
C ALA A 571 -26.34 13.16 -11.38
N LEU A 572 -25.05 12.79 -11.40
CA LEU A 572 -24.56 11.62 -12.12
C LEU A 572 -25.20 10.32 -11.61
N LEU A 573 -25.28 10.14 -10.29
CA LEU A 573 -25.96 9.01 -9.66
C LEU A 573 -27.45 8.96 -10.01
N SER A 574 -28.10 10.12 -10.04
CA SER A 574 -29.53 10.24 -10.35
C SER A 574 -29.82 9.91 -11.82
N ALA A 575 -28.99 10.41 -12.75
CA ALA A 575 -29.07 10.06 -14.16
C ALA A 575 -28.88 8.55 -14.39
N ALA A 576 -27.84 7.96 -13.79
CA ALA A 576 -27.61 6.51 -13.88
C ALA A 576 -28.80 5.71 -13.31
N HIS A 577 -29.31 6.10 -12.14
CA HIS A 577 -30.45 5.43 -11.52
C HIS A 577 -31.72 5.49 -12.37
N ALA A 578 -32.03 6.65 -12.92
CA ALA A 578 -33.21 6.80 -13.77
C ALA A 578 -33.09 5.94 -15.04
N LEU A 579 -31.90 5.85 -15.65
CA LEU A 579 -31.63 4.96 -16.78
C LEU A 579 -31.76 3.47 -16.43
N SER A 580 -31.63 3.09 -15.16
CA SER A 580 -31.81 1.69 -14.73
C SER A 580 -33.24 1.16 -14.90
N SER A 581 -34.23 2.05 -15.02
CA SER A 581 -35.63 1.68 -15.26
C SER A 581 -35.92 1.33 -16.73
N TYR A 582 -34.99 1.63 -17.63
CA TYR A 582 -35.13 1.44 -19.06
C TYR A 582 -34.21 0.32 -19.56
N ARG A 583 -34.64 -0.37 -20.62
CA ARG A 583 -33.77 -1.31 -21.34
C ARG A 583 -32.76 -0.52 -22.15
N LEU A 584 -31.48 -0.70 -21.87
CA LEU A 584 -30.39 -0.02 -22.58
C LEU A 584 -29.25 -1.00 -22.88
N VAL A 585 -29.06 -1.30 -24.16
CA VAL A 585 -28.02 -2.18 -24.68
C VAL A 585 -27.29 -1.44 -25.81
N LEU A 586 -26.08 -0.94 -25.53
CA LEU A 586 -25.28 -0.21 -26.51
C LEU A 586 -24.46 -1.16 -27.40
N LYS A 587 -23.96 -2.26 -26.83
CA LYS A 587 -23.23 -3.33 -27.52
C LYS A 587 -23.97 -4.66 -27.36
N GLN A 588 -23.97 -5.50 -28.39
CA GLN A 588 -24.65 -6.79 -28.33
C GLN A 588 -24.08 -7.66 -27.20
N GLY A 589 -24.94 -8.08 -26.26
CA GLY A 589 -24.60 -9.03 -25.19
C GLY A 589 -24.13 -8.40 -23.87
N GLU A 590 -23.87 -7.10 -23.80
CA GLU A 590 -23.43 -6.43 -22.57
C GLU A 590 -24.50 -5.48 -22.02
N PRO A 591 -24.88 -5.58 -20.72
CA PRO A 591 -25.77 -4.63 -20.09
C PRO A 591 -25.10 -3.25 -19.95
N PHE A 592 -25.89 -2.20 -19.86
CA PHE A 592 -25.40 -0.84 -19.68
C PHE A 592 -24.58 -0.68 -18.38
N SER A 593 -23.32 -0.23 -18.52
CA SER A 593 -22.45 0.14 -17.40
C SER A 593 -22.46 1.66 -17.17
N PRO A 594 -22.67 2.14 -15.93
CA PRO A 594 -22.69 3.57 -15.58
C PRO A 594 -21.49 4.40 -16.07
N VAL A 595 -20.29 3.80 -16.14
CA VAL A 595 -19.06 4.41 -16.71
C VAL A 595 -19.30 5.14 -18.03
N VAL A 596 -20.17 4.58 -18.88
CA VAL A 596 -20.44 5.12 -20.20
C VAL A 596 -20.90 6.57 -20.12
N LEU A 597 -21.68 6.95 -19.09
CA LEU A 597 -22.14 8.33 -18.91
C LEU A 597 -20.98 9.32 -18.74
N ARG A 598 -19.88 8.88 -18.12
CA ARG A 598 -18.71 9.73 -17.90
C ARG A 598 -17.70 9.70 -19.04
N VAL A 599 -17.68 8.63 -19.83
CA VAL A 599 -16.71 8.46 -20.92
C VAL A 599 -17.27 8.96 -22.26
N HIS A 600 -18.59 8.96 -22.44
CA HIS A 600 -19.22 9.39 -23.68
C HIS A 600 -19.05 10.89 -23.92
N SER A 601 -18.68 11.28 -25.15
CA SER A 601 -18.47 12.69 -25.52
C SER A 601 -19.76 13.51 -25.53
N ASP A 602 -20.88 12.84 -25.77
CA ASP A 602 -22.22 13.45 -25.78
C ASP A 602 -23.20 12.55 -25.02
N PRO A 603 -23.26 12.62 -23.68
CA PRO A 603 -24.09 11.73 -22.88
C PRO A 603 -25.56 11.73 -23.34
N VAL A 604 -26.10 12.89 -23.75
CA VAL A 604 -27.51 13.07 -24.07
C VAL A 604 -27.97 12.18 -25.24
N SER A 605 -27.09 11.88 -26.19
CA SER A 605 -27.37 10.93 -27.29
C SER A 605 -27.69 9.50 -26.84
N ILE A 606 -27.35 9.13 -25.60
CA ILE A 606 -27.72 7.81 -25.04
C ILE A 606 -29.25 7.70 -24.94
N LEU A 607 -29.96 8.82 -24.76
CA LEU A 607 -31.42 8.86 -24.69
C LEU A 607 -32.08 8.46 -26.01
N ASP A 608 -31.46 8.73 -27.16
CA ASP A 608 -31.94 8.23 -28.46
C ASP A 608 -32.01 6.70 -28.45
N LYS A 609 -30.98 6.04 -27.91
CA LYS A 609 -30.94 4.57 -27.80
C LYS A 609 -31.92 4.04 -26.78
N VAL A 610 -32.20 4.78 -25.72
CA VAL A 610 -33.25 4.43 -24.76
C VAL A 610 -34.62 4.48 -25.44
N LEU A 611 -34.93 5.55 -26.16
CA LEU A 611 -36.21 5.70 -26.86
C LEU A 611 -36.39 4.65 -27.97
N GLU A 612 -35.32 4.31 -28.71
CA GLU A 612 -35.37 3.25 -29.74
C GLU A 612 -35.65 1.84 -29.18
N GLN A 613 -35.21 1.56 -27.95
CA GLN A 613 -35.29 0.21 -27.36
C GLN A 613 -36.51 0.01 -26.46
N ASN A 614 -37.18 1.09 -26.03
CA ASN A 614 -38.29 1.06 -25.08
C ASN A 614 -39.54 1.67 -25.73
N LYS A 615 -40.43 0.80 -26.23
CA LYS A 615 -41.68 1.23 -26.87
C LYS A 615 -42.54 2.05 -25.91
N GLY A 616 -43.09 3.17 -26.40
CA GLY A 616 -43.94 4.06 -25.61
C GLY A 616 -43.20 4.91 -24.58
N ALA A 617 -41.87 4.82 -24.45
CA ALA A 617 -41.13 5.63 -23.48
C ALA A 617 -41.24 7.14 -23.74
N TYR A 618 -41.44 7.53 -25.01
CA TYR A 618 -41.57 8.93 -25.43
C TYR A 618 -42.70 9.69 -24.70
N THR A 619 -43.71 9.01 -24.13
CA THR A 619 -44.79 9.64 -23.37
C THR A 619 -44.33 10.21 -22.01
N ARG A 620 -43.15 9.78 -21.51
CA ARG A 620 -42.58 10.19 -20.22
C ARG A 620 -41.59 11.36 -20.36
N LEU A 621 -41.94 12.37 -21.15
CA LEU A 621 -41.07 13.50 -21.47
C LEU A 621 -40.41 14.14 -20.23
N GLN A 622 -41.18 14.34 -19.16
CA GLN A 622 -40.68 14.99 -17.94
C GLN A 622 -39.53 14.20 -17.29
N GLU A 623 -39.60 12.87 -17.27
CA GLU A 623 -38.53 12.02 -16.74
C GLU A 623 -37.27 12.15 -17.61
N PHE A 624 -37.41 12.17 -18.94
CA PHE A 624 -36.27 12.35 -19.85
C PHE A 624 -35.62 13.72 -19.74
N LEU A 625 -36.42 14.77 -19.52
CA LEU A 625 -35.90 16.11 -19.24
C LEU A 625 -35.09 16.13 -17.94
N GLU A 626 -35.60 15.54 -16.87
CA GLU A 626 -34.88 15.41 -15.59
C GLU A 626 -33.60 14.56 -15.72
N ILE A 627 -33.62 13.50 -16.54
CA ILE A 627 -32.41 12.72 -16.84
C ILE A 627 -31.40 13.60 -17.59
N GLY A 628 -31.85 14.35 -18.60
CA GLY A 628 -31.03 15.27 -19.39
C GLY A 628 -30.36 16.35 -18.54
N THR A 629 -31.11 17.02 -17.67
CA THR A 629 -30.56 18.05 -16.78
C THR A 629 -29.53 17.45 -15.82
N ASN A 630 -29.79 16.26 -15.27
CA ASN A 630 -28.83 15.53 -14.44
C ASN A 630 -27.56 15.13 -15.21
N MET A 631 -27.67 14.79 -16.49
CA MET A 631 -26.52 14.43 -17.33
C MET A 631 -25.64 15.64 -17.66
N ILE A 632 -26.22 16.82 -17.91
CA ILE A 632 -25.48 18.05 -18.16
C ILE A 632 -24.83 18.58 -16.89
N THR A 633 -25.57 18.63 -15.79
CA THR A 633 -25.01 19.05 -14.49
C THR A 633 -23.84 18.15 -14.10
N ALA A 634 -23.93 16.85 -14.34
CA ALA A 634 -22.80 15.92 -14.19
C ALA A 634 -21.67 16.10 -15.23
N SER A 635 -21.95 16.64 -16.42
CA SER A 635 -21.00 16.72 -17.55
C SER A 635 -19.81 17.66 -17.29
N PHE A 636 -19.93 18.60 -16.36
CA PHE A 636 -18.80 19.43 -15.90
C PHE A 636 -17.72 18.61 -15.17
N LEU A 637 -18.03 17.41 -14.65
CA LEU A 637 -17.04 16.45 -14.15
C LEU A 637 -16.31 15.71 -15.29
N ILE A 638 -16.91 15.63 -16.48
CA ILE A 638 -16.36 14.92 -17.66
C ILE A 638 -15.27 15.76 -18.35
N GLN A 639 -15.41 17.09 -18.31
CA GLN A 639 -14.46 18.03 -18.94
C GLN A 639 -13.23 18.37 -18.09
N LYS A 640 -13.23 18.04 -16.79
CA LYS A 640 -12.10 18.24 -15.84
C LYS A 640 -10.95 17.22 -15.98
N ARG A 641 -10.79 16.55 -17.13
CA ARG A 641 -9.61 15.69 -17.37
C ARG A 641 -8.37 16.56 -17.68
N PRO A 642 -7.18 16.22 -17.16
CA PRO A 642 -5.96 17.00 -17.39
C PRO A 642 -5.59 16.93 -18.87
N GLY A 643 -5.61 18.07 -19.56
CA GLY A 643 -5.16 18.21 -20.96
C GLY A 643 -6.17 18.84 -21.93
N LYS A 644 -7.44 19.03 -21.55
CA LYS A 644 -8.37 19.90 -22.29
C LYS A 644 -8.47 21.24 -21.59
N ILE A 645 -8.22 22.32 -22.33
CA ILE A 645 -8.41 23.69 -21.87
C ILE A 645 -9.87 23.81 -21.40
N PRO A 646 -10.14 24.26 -20.16
CA PRO A 646 -11.50 24.53 -19.73
C PRO A 646 -12.05 25.61 -20.65
N ASN A 647 -13.13 25.32 -21.39
CA ASN A 647 -13.90 26.42 -21.96
C ASN A 647 -14.43 27.23 -20.76
N PRO A 648 -14.11 28.53 -20.68
CA PRO A 648 -14.47 29.32 -19.52
C PRO A 648 -15.99 29.48 -19.54
N VAL A 649 -16.64 29.00 -18.47
CA VAL A 649 -18.02 29.34 -18.10
C VAL A 649 -18.99 29.29 -19.29
N GLY A 650 -19.23 28.07 -19.79
CA GLY A 650 -20.38 27.82 -20.66
C GLY A 650 -21.65 28.18 -19.87
N ASP A 651 -22.50 29.00 -20.48
CA ASP A 651 -23.81 29.38 -19.95
C ASP A 651 -24.62 28.10 -19.66
N LEU A 652 -24.57 27.64 -18.41
CA LEU A 652 -25.16 26.37 -17.97
C LEU A 652 -26.68 26.37 -18.23
N GLU A 653 -27.28 27.56 -18.16
CA GLU A 653 -28.67 27.82 -18.49
C GLU A 653 -28.92 27.72 -20.02
N GLY A 654 -27.98 28.21 -20.83
CA GLY A 654 -27.97 28.03 -22.28
C GLY A 654 -27.81 26.56 -22.71
N GLU A 655 -26.94 25.79 -22.09
CA GLU A 655 -26.77 24.35 -22.38
C GLU A 655 -27.99 23.53 -21.95
N LEU A 656 -28.57 23.84 -20.78
CA LEU A 656 -29.83 23.23 -20.32
C LEU A 656 -30.96 23.50 -21.32
N PHE A 657 -31.07 24.73 -21.82
CA PHE A 657 -32.08 25.09 -22.82
C PHE A 657 -31.90 24.29 -24.13
N VAL A 658 -30.66 24.18 -24.64
CA VAL A 658 -30.38 23.42 -25.87
C VAL A 658 -30.72 21.94 -25.69
N VAL A 659 -30.39 21.35 -24.54
CA VAL A 659 -30.68 19.93 -24.27
C VAL A 659 -32.16 19.68 -24.04
N GLU A 660 -32.89 20.59 -23.40
CA GLU A 660 -34.35 20.51 -23.30
C GLU A 660 -34.97 20.41 -24.70
N LYS A 661 -34.59 21.32 -25.61
CA LYS A 661 -35.08 21.28 -27.00
C LYS A 661 -34.68 20.02 -27.74
N ARG A 662 -33.46 19.54 -27.53
CA ARG A 662 -32.98 18.29 -28.12
C ARG A 662 -33.78 17.08 -27.64
N ILE A 663 -34.05 16.96 -26.34
CA ILE A 663 -34.81 15.84 -25.77
C ILE A 663 -36.26 15.86 -26.24
N VAL A 664 -36.88 17.04 -26.28
CA VAL A 664 -38.24 17.19 -26.86
C VAL A 664 -38.26 16.72 -28.31
N ALA A 665 -37.25 17.12 -29.12
CA ALA A 665 -37.11 16.66 -30.50
C ALA A 665 -36.92 15.14 -30.61
N MET A 666 -36.10 14.54 -29.74
CA MET A 666 -35.93 13.08 -29.68
C MET A 666 -37.25 12.36 -29.39
N CYS A 667 -38.03 12.83 -28.40
CA CYS A 667 -39.34 12.27 -28.05
C CYS A 667 -40.35 12.40 -29.20
N ILE A 668 -40.39 13.55 -29.89
CA ILE A 668 -41.23 13.74 -31.09
C ILE A 668 -40.84 12.73 -32.17
N SER A 669 -39.55 12.58 -32.47
CA SER A 669 -39.07 11.63 -33.48
C SER A 669 -39.42 10.18 -33.12
N ALA A 670 -39.34 9.81 -31.84
CA ALA A 670 -39.68 8.48 -31.34
C ALA A 670 -41.19 8.20 -31.43
N ALA A 671 -42.03 9.18 -31.07
CA ALA A 671 -43.49 9.09 -31.22
C ALA A 671 -43.89 8.88 -32.68
N LEU A 672 -43.27 9.63 -33.61
CA LEU A 672 -43.51 9.47 -35.05
C LEU A 672 -43.06 8.10 -35.58
N LYS A 673 -41.94 7.55 -35.08
CA LYS A 673 -41.46 6.20 -35.44
C LYS A 673 -42.40 5.09 -34.96
N GLU A 674 -43.14 5.31 -33.87
CA GLU A 674 -44.16 4.38 -33.35
C GLU A 674 -45.58 4.65 -33.88
N ASP A 675 -45.68 5.48 -34.93
CA ASP A 675 -46.92 5.91 -35.57
C ASP A 675 -47.93 6.61 -34.63
N ASP A 676 -47.45 7.26 -33.55
CA ASP A 676 -48.24 8.07 -32.60
C ASP A 676 -48.08 9.57 -32.88
N PHE A 677 -48.84 10.03 -33.86
CA PHE A 677 -48.83 11.44 -34.26
C PHE A 677 -49.45 12.38 -33.24
N GLU A 678 -50.47 11.96 -32.48
CA GLU A 678 -51.18 12.85 -31.55
C GLU A 678 -50.26 13.27 -30.40
N THR A 679 -49.44 12.36 -29.87
CA THR A 679 -48.44 12.70 -28.85
C THR A 679 -47.36 13.63 -29.42
N ALA A 680 -46.85 13.34 -30.63
CA ALA A 680 -45.88 14.20 -31.32
C ALA A 680 -46.42 15.63 -31.53
N TYR A 681 -47.65 15.75 -32.03
CA TYR A 681 -48.35 17.02 -32.21
C TYR A 681 -48.51 17.78 -30.89
N SER A 682 -48.91 17.08 -29.82
CA SER A 682 -49.06 17.70 -28.49
C SER A 682 -47.77 18.32 -27.97
N TYR A 683 -46.62 17.66 -28.18
CA TYR A 683 -45.31 18.18 -27.78
C TYR A 683 -44.86 19.36 -28.64
N VAL A 684 -45.12 19.34 -29.95
CA VAL A 684 -44.84 20.47 -30.84
C VAL A 684 -45.62 21.71 -30.39
N VAL A 685 -46.93 21.58 -30.16
CA VAL A 685 -47.77 22.73 -29.80
C VAL A 685 -47.46 23.23 -28.39
N SER A 686 -47.33 22.34 -27.41
CA SER A 686 -47.17 22.74 -26.00
C SER A 686 -45.75 23.14 -25.58
N ARG A 687 -44.70 22.57 -26.19
CA ARG A 687 -43.30 22.78 -25.75
C ARG A 687 -42.44 23.57 -26.73
N LEU A 688 -42.77 23.52 -28.02
CA LEU A 688 -42.11 24.35 -29.04
C LEU A 688 -42.86 25.68 -29.26
N GLY A 689 -44.17 25.74 -28.98
CA GLY A 689 -45.01 26.92 -29.19
C GLY A 689 -44.79 28.12 -28.26
N ASP A 690 -44.36 27.88 -27.02
CA ASP A 690 -44.07 28.96 -26.04
C ASP A 690 -42.68 29.60 -26.24
N SER A 691 -41.88 29.10 -27.18
CA SER A 691 -40.50 29.55 -27.40
C SER A 691 -40.44 30.77 -28.34
N ALA A 692 -41.08 31.88 -27.99
CA ALA A 692 -41.09 33.11 -28.79
C ALA A 692 -39.75 33.89 -28.79
N LYS A 693 -38.68 33.36 -28.19
CA LYS A 693 -37.33 33.93 -28.27
C LYS A 693 -36.49 33.09 -29.24
N PRO A 694 -36.10 33.62 -30.42
CA PRO A 694 -35.20 32.93 -31.32
C PRO A 694 -33.83 32.81 -30.64
N SER A 695 -33.50 31.63 -30.11
CA SER A 695 -32.13 31.32 -29.74
C SER A 695 -31.33 31.18 -31.04
N ARG A 696 -30.13 31.76 -31.10
CA ARG A 696 -29.37 31.91 -32.34
C ARG A 696 -28.94 30.59 -33.02
N ASN A 697 -29.12 29.42 -32.38
CA ASN A 697 -28.67 28.10 -32.85
C ASN A 697 -29.64 26.96 -32.43
N ASP A 698 -30.96 27.09 -32.60
CA ASP A 698 -31.89 25.98 -32.34
C ASP A 698 -31.97 25.05 -33.57
N GLU A 699 -31.13 24.01 -33.63
CA GLU A 699 -31.11 23.05 -34.75
C GLU A 699 -32.20 21.96 -34.62
N TRP A 700 -32.68 21.70 -33.40
CA TRP A 700 -33.50 20.52 -33.10
C TRP A 700 -35.00 20.80 -33.20
N SER A 701 -35.46 21.95 -32.72
CA SER A 701 -36.89 22.26 -32.62
C SER A 701 -37.58 22.37 -33.99
N TRP A 702 -36.98 23.08 -34.95
CA TRP A 702 -37.59 23.25 -36.27
C TRP A 702 -37.61 21.94 -37.07
N ASN A 703 -36.55 21.13 -36.95
CA ASN A 703 -36.46 19.84 -37.63
C ASN A 703 -37.52 18.86 -37.09
N ALA A 704 -37.69 18.79 -35.76
CA ALA A 704 -38.75 17.97 -35.16
C ALA A 704 -40.16 18.42 -35.59
N ALA A 705 -40.42 19.72 -35.64
CA ALA A 705 -41.70 20.26 -36.11
C ALA A 705 -41.94 19.99 -37.61
N LEU A 706 -40.88 20.07 -38.43
CA LEU A 706 -40.93 19.72 -39.86
C LEU A 706 -41.24 18.24 -40.06
N GLN A 707 -40.57 17.35 -39.32
CA GLN A 707 -40.81 15.90 -39.37
C GLN A 707 -42.26 15.55 -38.98
N ALA A 708 -42.79 16.18 -37.94
CA ALA A 708 -44.20 16.04 -37.58
C ALA A 708 -45.13 16.53 -38.71
N GLY A 709 -44.84 17.70 -39.30
CA GLY A 709 -45.61 18.24 -40.43
C GLY A 709 -45.59 17.38 -41.71
N GLN A 710 -44.48 16.68 -41.94
CA GLN A 710 -44.30 15.78 -43.08
C GLN A 710 -44.90 14.39 -42.85
N TYR A 711 -45.30 14.06 -41.62
CA TYR A 711 -45.82 12.75 -41.28
C TYR A 711 -47.17 12.46 -41.94
N ILE A 712 -47.26 11.32 -42.63
CA ILE A 712 -48.46 10.84 -43.31
C ILE A 712 -49.01 9.67 -42.50
N ARG A 713 -50.28 9.75 -42.09
CA ARG A 713 -50.95 8.63 -41.41
C ARG A 713 -50.99 7.41 -42.32
N THR A 714 -50.66 6.27 -41.76
CA THR A 714 -50.81 4.97 -42.39
C THR A 714 -51.91 4.18 -41.67
N SER A 715 -52.28 3.01 -42.19
CA SER A 715 -53.25 2.12 -41.53
C SER A 715 -52.79 1.62 -40.15
N ARG A 716 -51.51 1.83 -39.78
CA ARG A 716 -50.94 1.46 -38.48
C ARG A 716 -50.93 2.59 -37.47
N SER A 717 -51.26 3.82 -37.89
CA SER A 717 -51.23 4.99 -37.02
C SER A 717 -52.30 4.92 -35.94
N GLN A 718 -51.91 5.35 -34.73
CA GLN A 718 -52.83 5.40 -33.60
C GLN A 718 -53.94 6.41 -33.89
N GLN A 719 -55.19 5.99 -33.67
CA GLN A 719 -56.34 6.86 -33.86
C GLN A 719 -56.55 7.77 -32.64
N PRO A 720 -57.11 8.98 -32.83
CA PRO A 720 -57.34 9.88 -31.72
C PRO A 720 -58.37 9.30 -30.76
N THR A 721 -58.03 9.23 -29.47
CA THR A 721 -58.92 8.74 -28.39
C THR A 721 -60.01 9.74 -28.01
N HIS A 722 -59.83 11.02 -28.32
CA HIS A 722 -60.82 12.08 -28.10
C HIS A 722 -61.02 12.93 -29.36
N LEU A 723 -62.25 12.97 -29.87
CA LEU A 723 -62.73 14.00 -30.78
C LEU A 723 -63.08 15.22 -29.91
N GLY A 724 -62.19 16.21 -29.87
CA GLY A 724 -62.50 17.52 -29.29
C GLY A 724 -63.47 18.32 -30.17
N THR A 725 -63.49 19.65 -30.03
CA THR A 725 -64.30 20.57 -30.85
C THR A 725 -63.80 20.77 -32.30
N ALA A 726 -62.95 19.87 -32.80
CA ALA A 726 -62.38 19.92 -34.15
C ALA A 726 -63.25 19.14 -35.15
N SER A 727 -62.97 19.28 -36.45
CA SER A 727 -63.70 18.59 -37.54
C SER A 727 -63.91 17.10 -37.22
N GLY A 728 -65.12 16.60 -37.51
CA GLY A 728 -65.49 15.19 -37.32
C GLY A 728 -64.73 14.23 -38.24
N ASN A 729 -64.09 14.76 -39.29
CA ASN A 729 -63.30 14.01 -40.24
C ASN A 729 -61.82 13.92 -39.82
N LEU A 730 -61.36 12.69 -39.61
CA LEU A 730 -60.02 12.39 -39.11
C LEU A 730 -58.91 12.80 -40.09
N GLU A 731 -59.17 12.81 -41.40
CA GLU A 731 -58.18 13.22 -42.40
C GLU A 731 -58.00 14.73 -42.42
N ILE A 732 -59.11 15.47 -42.37
CA ILE A 732 -59.11 16.94 -42.32
C ILE A 732 -58.44 17.41 -41.03
N ARG A 733 -58.81 16.84 -39.88
CA ARG A 733 -58.15 17.11 -38.60
C ARG A 733 -56.63 16.85 -38.66
N HIS A 734 -56.20 15.75 -39.27
CA HIS A 734 -54.77 15.43 -39.41
C HIS A 734 -54.04 16.47 -40.26
N LEU A 735 -54.64 16.88 -41.38
CA LEU A 735 -54.07 17.89 -42.27
C LEU A 735 -53.99 19.28 -41.60
N GLU A 736 -54.99 19.66 -40.80
CA GLU A 736 -54.95 20.86 -39.96
C GLU A 736 -53.79 20.79 -38.94
N GLN A 737 -53.68 19.69 -38.19
CA GLN A 737 -52.60 19.48 -37.22
C GLN A 737 -51.21 19.51 -37.87
N ARG A 738 -51.05 18.94 -39.07
CA ARG A 738 -49.81 19.01 -39.86
C ARG A 738 -49.47 20.43 -40.28
N LEU A 739 -50.45 21.20 -40.75
CA LEU A 739 -50.26 22.61 -41.10
C LEU A 739 -49.85 23.43 -39.90
N GLU A 740 -50.39 23.16 -38.72
CA GLU A 740 -49.97 23.82 -37.47
C GLU A 740 -48.53 23.47 -37.08
N CYS A 741 -48.10 22.21 -37.23
CA CYS A 741 -46.71 21.80 -37.02
C CYS A 741 -45.76 22.46 -38.02
N LEU A 742 -46.13 22.55 -39.30
CA LEU A 742 -45.33 23.24 -40.33
C LEU A 742 -45.28 24.76 -40.09
N ALA A 743 -46.38 25.37 -39.62
CA ALA A 743 -46.39 26.76 -39.21
C ALA A 743 -45.45 27.02 -38.02
N MET A 744 -45.38 26.08 -37.06
CA MET A 744 -44.42 26.13 -35.97
C MET A 744 -42.97 26.02 -36.48
N ALA A 745 -42.71 25.09 -37.41
CA ALA A 745 -41.40 24.94 -38.02
C ALA A 745 -40.95 26.24 -38.72
N LEU A 746 -41.84 26.93 -39.44
CA LEU A 746 -41.54 28.22 -40.09
C LEU A 746 -41.15 29.33 -39.12
N ARG A 747 -41.69 29.32 -37.88
CA ARG A 747 -41.37 30.35 -36.87
C ARG A 747 -39.97 30.17 -36.27
N VAL A 748 -39.51 28.92 -36.16
CA VAL A 748 -38.27 28.58 -35.44
C VAL A 748 -37.11 28.31 -36.40
N ALA A 749 -37.37 27.96 -37.66
CA ALA A 749 -36.35 27.55 -38.61
C ALA A 749 -35.36 28.67 -39.01
N PRO A 750 -34.10 28.32 -39.30
CA PRO A 750 -33.15 29.24 -39.89
C PRO A 750 -33.54 29.60 -41.34
N PRO A 751 -33.11 30.76 -41.86
CA PRO A 751 -33.50 31.24 -43.18
C PRO A 751 -33.10 30.31 -44.33
N SER A 752 -32.07 29.47 -44.15
CA SER A 752 -31.61 28.50 -45.14
C SER A 752 -32.62 27.38 -45.41
N GLU A 753 -33.43 27.01 -44.43
CA GLU A 753 -34.35 25.86 -44.49
C GLU A 753 -35.80 26.27 -44.76
N LEU A 754 -36.09 27.57 -44.83
CA LEU A 754 -37.46 28.06 -45.03
C LEU A 754 -38.07 27.57 -46.35
N GLN A 755 -37.27 27.40 -47.40
CA GLN A 755 -37.78 26.95 -48.70
C GLN A 755 -38.33 25.52 -48.62
N THR A 756 -37.63 24.61 -47.95
CA THR A 756 -38.03 23.19 -47.82
C THR A 756 -39.31 23.05 -46.99
N ILE A 757 -39.43 23.87 -45.93
CA ILE A 757 -40.61 23.92 -45.08
C ILE A 757 -41.80 24.52 -45.84
N LEU A 758 -41.62 25.62 -46.59
CA LEU A 758 -42.68 26.25 -47.39
C LEU A 758 -43.22 25.34 -48.50
N GLU A 759 -42.36 24.53 -49.12
CA GLU A 759 -42.80 23.52 -50.09
C GLU A 759 -43.69 22.46 -49.44
N SER A 760 -43.31 21.98 -48.26
CA SER A 760 -44.11 21.03 -47.48
C SER A 760 -45.43 21.64 -47.02
N PHE A 761 -45.40 22.91 -46.61
CA PHE A 761 -46.59 23.69 -46.19
C PHE A 761 -47.59 23.84 -47.33
N ARG A 762 -47.15 24.28 -48.51
CA ARG A 762 -48.01 24.44 -49.70
C ARG A 762 -48.64 23.12 -50.14
N LYS A 763 -47.88 22.02 -50.09
CA LYS A 763 -48.40 20.69 -50.42
C LYS A 763 -49.49 20.27 -49.43
N CYS A 764 -49.30 20.52 -48.14
CA CYS A 764 -50.29 20.20 -47.11
C CYS A 764 -51.54 21.10 -47.21
N GLU A 765 -51.37 22.39 -47.53
CA GLU A 765 -52.46 23.35 -47.76
C GLU A 765 -53.35 22.91 -48.93
N ALA A 766 -52.75 22.58 -50.07
CA ALA A 766 -53.48 22.07 -51.23
C ALA A 766 -54.20 20.73 -50.94
N GLN A 767 -53.59 19.85 -50.14
CA GLN A 767 -54.23 18.61 -49.69
C GLN A 767 -55.43 18.88 -48.77
N LEU A 768 -55.34 19.85 -47.87
CA LEU A 768 -56.43 20.25 -46.98
C LEU A 768 -57.58 20.86 -47.78
N ASP A 769 -57.30 21.78 -48.71
CA ASP A 769 -58.34 22.41 -49.54
C ASP A 769 -59.06 21.37 -50.41
N ALA A 770 -58.32 20.40 -50.96
CA ALA A 770 -58.91 19.28 -51.70
C ALA A 770 -59.78 18.40 -50.78
N ALA A 771 -59.32 18.06 -49.58
CA ALA A 771 -60.09 17.25 -48.63
C ALA A 771 -61.38 17.95 -48.14
N ILE A 772 -61.32 19.27 -47.88
CA ILE A 772 -62.49 20.08 -47.50
C ILE A 772 -63.47 20.17 -48.69
N SER A 773 -62.97 20.39 -49.91
CA SER A 773 -63.81 20.40 -51.11
C SER A 773 -64.47 19.06 -51.36
N ASP A 774 -63.76 17.95 -51.15
CA ASP A 774 -64.29 16.59 -51.29
C ASP A 774 -65.31 16.27 -50.19
N GLU A 775 -65.10 16.72 -48.95
CA GLU A 775 -66.08 16.60 -47.87
C GLU A 775 -67.35 17.41 -48.17
N ALA A 776 -67.21 18.68 -48.57
CA ALA A 776 -68.32 19.52 -48.97
C ALA A 776 -69.09 18.94 -50.18
N ALA A 777 -68.39 18.32 -51.13
CA ALA A 777 -69.01 17.62 -52.25
C ALA A 777 -69.74 16.33 -51.80
N LYS A 778 -69.19 15.60 -50.83
CA LYS A 778 -69.84 14.41 -50.24
C LYS A 778 -71.06 14.78 -49.40
N GLU A 779 -71.00 15.86 -48.62
CA GLU A 779 -72.13 16.42 -47.89
C GLU A 779 -73.23 16.88 -48.87
N ALA A 780 -72.87 17.63 -49.92
CA ALA A 780 -73.83 18.04 -50.95
C ALA A 780 -74.46 16.83 -51.69
N ALA A 781 -73.68 15.79 -51.97
CA ALA A 781 -74.19 14.56 -52.56
C ALA A 781 -75.08 13.75 -51.59
N TRP A 782 -74.75 13.75 -50.29
CA TRP A 782 -75.58 13.16 -49.24
C TRP A 782 -76.90 13.92 -49.05
N ASP A 783 -76.87 15.25 -49.13
CA ASP A 783 -78.07 16.10 -49.10
C ASP A 783 -78.95 15.85 -50.33
N GLU A 784 -78.37 15.74 -51.53
CA GLU A 784 -79.09 15.37 -52.76
C GLU A 784 -79.68 13.94 -52.72
N THR A 785 -79.01 12.98 -52.07
CA THR A 785 -79.56 11.62 -51.89
C THR A 785 -80.54 11.53 -50.72
N GLY A 786 -80.43 12.39 -49.72
CA GLY A 786 -81.38 12.53 -48.60
C GLY A 786 -82.74 13.10 -49.03
N ASP A 787 -82.77 13.92 -50.08
CA ASP A 787 -83.99 14.47 -50.68
C ASP A 787 -84.80 13.44 -51.51
N LEU A 788 -84.25 12.27 -51.80
CA LEU A 788 -84.91 11.19 -52.56
C LEU A 788 -85.29 9.99 -51.68
N ARG A 789 -86.33 10.20 -50.85
CA ARG A 789 -87.22 9.19 -50.21
C ARG A 789 -86.57 7.99 -49.51
N GLY A 790 -86.73 7.97 -48.18
CA GLY A 790 -87.20 6.77 -47.47
C GLY A 790 -86.33 6.27 -46.31
N ILE A 791 -86.32 6.98 -45.18
CA ILE A 791 -85.95 6.40 -43.89
C ILE A 791 -87.23 5.98 -43.15
N PRO A 792 -87.46 4.69 -42.86
CA PRO A 792 -88.60 4.23 -42.08
C PRO A 792 -88.48 4.71 -40.61
N GLY A 793 -89.44 5.51 -40.14
CA GLY A 793 -89.54 5.87 -38.71
C GLY A 793 -89.86 7.34 -38.37
N ALA A 794 -90.18 8.20 -39.33
CA ALA A 794 -90.55 9.58 -39.02
C ALA A 794 -91.99 9.68 -38.46
N PHE A 795 -92.08 10.12 -37.22
CA PHE A 795 -93.32 10.45 -36.50
C PHE A 795 -94.08 11.56 -37.21
N ASP A 796 -95.37 11.33 -37.49
CA ASP A 796 -96.31 12.36 -37.95
C ASP A 796 -96.39 13.52 -36.95
N LYS A 797 -96.20 14.76 -37.41
CA LYS A 797 -96.85 15.93 -36.79
C LYS A 797 -97.34 16.96 -37.82
N PRO A 798 -98.51 17.59 -37.57
CA PRO A 798 -99.28 18.28 -38.59
C PRO A 798 -98.99 19.79 -38.70
N THR A 799 -99.37 20.29 -39.86
CA THR A 799 -99.74 21.65 -40.32
C THR A 799 -99.96 22.78 -39.29
N ASN A 800 -99.60 23.98 -39.76
CA ASN A 800 -99.97 25.35 -39.36
C ASN A 800 -99.04 26.09 -38.38
N GLN A 801 -98.16 26.95 -38.92
CA GLN A 801 -98.15 28.41 -38.70
C GLN A 801 -97.01 29.04 -39.52
N ALA A 802 -97.36 29.95 -40.42
CA ALA A 802 -96.42 30.67 -41.27
C ALA A 802 -95.72 31.79 -40.48
N TYR A 803 -94.55 31.47 -39.94
CA TYR A 803 -93.47 32.43 -39.65
C TYR A 803 -92.44 32.32 -40.79
N PRO A 804 -91.82 33.42 -41.24
CA PRO A 804 -90.94 33.38 -42.40
C PRO A 804 -89.69 32.57 -42.07
N ALA A 805 -89.51 31.46 -42.78
CA ALA A 805 -88.28 30.71 -42.78
C ALA A 805 -87.16 31.59 -43.36
N ARG A 806 -86.14 31.87 -42.55
CA ARG A 806 -84.85 32.37 -43.02
C ARG A 806 -84.22 31.27 -43.87
N ASN A 807 -84.50 31.30 -45.18
CA ASN A 807 -83.74 30.59 -46.20
C ASN A 807 -82.29 31.12 -46.19
N ILE A 808 -81.40 30.48 -45.46
CA ILE A 808 -79.94 30.79 -45.45
C ILE A 808 -79.18 29.93 -46.47
N THR A 809 -79.85 29.05 -47.22
CA THR A 809 -79.18 28.06 -48.09
C THR A 809 -79.27 28.33 -49.59
N ALA A 810 -79.78 29.49 -50.01
CA ALA A 810 -79.77 29.91 -51.43
C ALA A 810 -78.91 31.16 -51.71
N SER A 811 -78.32 31.76 -50.67
CA SER A 811 -77.41 32.92 -50.77
C SER A 811 -75.97 32.62 -50.36
N SER A 812 -75.67 31.38 -49.94
CA SER A 812 -74.32 30.87 -49.67
C SER A 812 -73.61 30.38 -50.93
N THR A 813 -74.31 29.77 -51.89
CA THR A 813 -73.71 29.22 -53.13
C THR A 813 -73.27 30.30 -54.12
N ALA A 814 -73.91 31.48 -54.12
CA ALA A 814 -73.51 32.62 -54.96
C ALA A 814 -72.45 33.54 -54.31
N ARG A 815 -72.14 33.36 -53.02
CA ARG A 815 -71.02 34.04 -52.33
C ARG A 815 -69.78 33.16 -52.19
N GLN A 816 -69.92 31.84 -52.33
CA GLN A 816 -68.81 30.87 -52.30
C GLN A 816 -67.88 30.93 -53.53
N GLN A 817 -68.29 31.53 -54.65
CA GLN A 817 -67.39 31.72 -55.80
C GLN A 817 -66.35 32.85 -55.62
N GLU A 818 -66.59 33.80 -54.69
CA GLU A 818 -65.59 34.82 -54.31
C GLU A 818 -64.78 34.45 -53.05
N GLU A 819 -65.17 33.38 -52.35
CA GLU A 819 -64.58 32.94 -51.07
C GLU A 819 -63.79 31.63 -51.24
N ALA A 820 -63.09 31.48 -52.37
CA ALA A 820 -62.01 30.49 -52.47
C ALA A 820 -60.83 30.95 -51.61
N PRO A 821 -60.16 30.05 -50.85
CA PRO A 821 -59.01 30.44 -50.05
C PRO A 821 -57.86 30.87 -50.96
N MET A 822 -57.69 32.18 -51.13
CA MET A 822 -56.56 32.71 -51.90
C MET A 822 -55.26 32.33 -51.20
N SER A 823 -54.29 31.79 -51.95
CA SER A 823 -52.93 31.54 -51.46
C SER A 823 -52.24 32.84 -51.04
N LEU A 824 -51.26 32.78 -50.12
CA LEU A 824 -50.42 33.93 -49.70
C LEU A 824 -49.81 34.66 -50.91
N PHE A 825 -49.50 33.93 -51.98
CA PHE A 825 -48.94 34.48 -53.21
C PHE A 825 -49.99 35.05 -54.16
N ASP A 826 -51.26 34.62 -54.08
CA ASP A 826 -52.35 35.22 -54.84
C ASP A 826 -52.72 36.59 -54.28
N LEU A 827 -52.59 36.81 -52.97
CA LEU A 827 -52.64 38.16 -52.38
C LEU A 827 -51.45 39.02 -52.81
N SER A 828 -50.23 38.47 -52.89
CA SER A 828 -49.06 39.22 -53.40
C SER A 828 -49.20 39.59 -54.89
N ARG A 829 -49.83 38.72 -55.71
CA ARG A 829 -50.13 39.01 -57.11
C ARG A 829 -51.33 39.93 -57.27
N ALA A 830 -52.35 39.84 -56.42
CA ALA A 830 -53.48 40.75 -56.41
C ALA A 830 -53.04 42.15 -55.96
N THR A 831 -52.21 42.27 -54.92
CA THR A 831 -51.63 43.55 -54.47
C THR A 831 -50.61 44.12 -55.46
N ALA A 832 -49.77 43.30 -56.10
CA ALA A 832 -48.88 43.75 -57.19
C ALA A 832 -49.67 44.21 -58.43
N ARG A 833 -50.78 43.54 -58.77
CA ARG A 833 -51.68 43.98 -59.86
C ARG A 833 -52.42 45.27 -59.52
N VAL A 834 -52.79 45.49 -58.26
CA VAL A 834 -53.41 46.74 -57.79
C VAL A 834 -52.38 47.89 -57.72
N ALA A 835 -51.13 47.62 -57.32
CA ALA A 835 -50.05 48.62 -57.33
C ALA A 835 -49.62 49.03 -58.76
N SER A 836 -49.71 48.12 -59.75
CA SER A 836 -49.44 48.44 -61.16
C SER A 836 -50.58 49.18 -61.88
N ARG A 837 -51.77 49.27 -61.27
CA ARG A 837 -52.95 49.93 -61.85
C ARG A 837 -53.17 51.37 -61.37
N ASN A 838 -52.43 51.83 -60.35
CA ASN A 838 -52.53 53.19 -59.80
C ASN A 838 -51.41 54.16 -60.26
N LEU A 839 -50.61 53.79 -61.28
CA LEU A 839 -49.57 54.66 -61.86
C LEU A 839 -49.98 55.33 -63.18
N THR A 840 -51.25 55.28 -63.56
CA THR A 840 -51.80 56.07 -64.68
C THR A 840 -53.05 56.85 -64.26
N SER A 841 -52.95 57.57 -63.15
CA SER A 841 -53.76 58.76 -62.90
C SER A 841 -53.00 59.63 -61.93
N LEU A 842 -52.36 60.68 -62.46
CA LEU A 842 -51.97 61.95 -61.82
C LEU A 842 -50.84 62.59 -62.64
N SER A 843 -51.14 62.90 -63.91
CA SER A 843 -50.50 64.01 -64.62
C SER A 843 -51.36 65.26 -64.39
N SER A 844 -51.37 65.74 -63.16
CA SER A 844 -51.91 67.05 -62.81
C SER A 844 -51.51 67.39 -61.37
N LEU A 845 -50.90 68.58 -61.21
CA LEU A 845 -50.67 69.29 -59.95
C LEU A 845 -49.39 68.93 -59.20
N ARG A 846 -48.30 69.30 -59.89
CA ARG A 846 -47.12 69.96 -59.34
C ARG A 846 -47.56 71.31 -58.76
N ASP A 847 -47.68 71.40 -57.44
CA ASP A 847 -47.83 72.61 -56.59
C ASP A 847 -48.32 72.12 -55.21
N PHE A 848 -47.79 72.45 -54.04
CA PHE A 848 -46.84 73.45 -53.59
C PHE A 848 -46.15 72.92 -52.33
N ALA A 849 -45.01 73.51 -51.99
CA ALA A 849 -44.26 73.22 -50.78
C ALA A 849 -44.95 73.73 -49.49
N SER A 850 -44.54 73.12 -48.38
CA SER A 850 -44.24 73.74 -47.06
C SER A 850 -45.19 73.49 -45.88
N GLY A 851 -44.56 73.24 -44.72
CA GLY A 851 -45.04 73.47 -43.34
C GLY A 851 -46.00 72.40 -42.81
N GLY A 852 -45.82 71.77 -41.64
CA GLY A 852 -45.09 72.15 -40.43
C GLY A 852 -46.07 72.32 -39.25
N GLY A 853 -45.95 71.47 -38.22
CA GLY A 853 -46.23 71.84 -36.81
C GLY A 853 -47.50 71.33 -36.12
N GLY A 854 -47.29 70.67 -34.97
CA GLY A 854 -48.10 70.71 -33.73
C GLY A 854 -49.46 69.96 -33.71
N GLY A 855 -49.89 69.29 -32.64
CA GLY A 855 -49.36 69.12 -31.29
C GLY A 855 -50.27 68.21 -30.44
N ASP A 856 -49.66 67.63 -29.41
CA ASP A 856 -50.07 67.55 -27.99
C ASP A 856 -51.29 66.76 -27.41
N HIS A 857 -50.96 66.09 -26.29
CA HIS A 857 -51.69 65.77 -25.03
C HIS A 857 -52.54 64.48 -24.82
N GLN A 858 -52.06 63.65 -23.87
CA GLN A 858 -52.66 63.14 -22.59
C GLN A 858 -54.11 62.56 -22.58
N SER A 859 -54.57 61.61 -21.74
CA SER A 859 -54.08 60.55 -20.84
C SER A 859 -55.31 59.87 -20.16
N ALA A 860 -55.26 58.54 -19.91
CA ALA A 860 -55.88 57.73 -18.83
C ALA A 860 -57.42 57.52 -18.65
N ALA A 861 -57.80 56.21 -18.58
CA ALA A 861 -58.82 55.44 -17.79
C ALA A 861 -60.17 56.08 -17.35
N SER A 862 -61.37 55.44 -17.35
CA SER A 862 -61.80 54.11 -16.85
C SER A 862 -63.26 53.75 -17.24
N SER A 863 -63.63 52.45 -17.17
CA SER A 863 -64.96 51.73 -17.09
C SER A 863 -66.27 52.54 -16.88
N ASP A 864 -67.45 52.20 -17.43
CA ASP A 864 -68.19 50.92 -17.40
C ASP A 864 -69.39 50.88 -18.41
N THR A 865 -69.92 49.68 -18.71
CA THR A 865 -70.92 49.20 -19.71
C THR A 865 -72.41 49.60 -19.45
N PRO A 866 -73.49 49.29 -20.25
CA PRO A 866 -73.65 48.29 -21.33
C PRO A 866 -74.59 48.58 -22.55
N ASP A 867 -74.52 47.64 -23.52
CA ASP A 867 -75.59 47.02 -24.33
C ASP A 867 -75.86 47.35 -25.82
N ASP A 868 -75.83 46.24 -26.56
CA ASP A 868 -76.47 45.78 -27.80
C ASP A 868 -76.07 46.20 -29.24
N SER A 869 -75.59 45.15 -29.93
CA SER A 869 -75.78 44.78 -31.34
C SER A 869 -75.08 45.56 -32.48
N GLN A 870 -74.06 44.93 -33.08
CA GLN A 870 -74.07 44.52 -34.49
C GLN A 870 -72.80 43.75 -34.91
N ASN A 871 -72.99 42.48 -35.30
CA ASN A 871 -72.18 41.65 -36.20
C ASN A 871 -70.70 42.01 -36.42
N GLU A 872 -69.81 41.41 -35.62
CA GLU A 872 -68.47 41.07 -36.09
C GLU A 872 -68.47 39.61 -36.60
N PRO A 873 -67.95 39.34 -37.82
CA PRO A 873 -67.73 37.98 -38.27
C PRO A 873 -66.63 37.34 -37.42
N ARG A 874 -66.92 36.17 -36.83
CA ARG A 874 -65.89 35.29 -36.26
C ARG A 874 -64.89 34.94 -37.36
N ALA A 875 -63.73 35.60 -37.38
CA ALA A 875 -62.60 35.17 -38.20
C ALA A 875 -62.24 33.73 -37.83
N ARG A 876 -62.10 32.85 -38.85
CA ARG A 876 -61.66 31.46 -38.65
C ARG A 876 -60.25 31.48 -38.05
N LYS A 877 -59.92 30.56 -37.13
CA LYS A 877 -58.57 30.45 -36.51
C LYS A 877 -57.43 30.45 -37.54
N ARG A 878 -57.68 29.91 -38.74
CA ARG A 878 -56.79 29.98 -39.90
C ARG A 878 -56.42 31.42 -40.30
N ASP A 879 -57.40 32.33 -40.34
CA ASP A 879 -57.20 33.71 -40.78
C ASP A 879 -56.47 34.52 -39.70
N GLN A 880 -56.67 34.22 -38.42
CA GLN A 880 -55.89 34.78 -37.30
C GLN A 880 -54.42 34.31 -37.31
N LEU A 881 -54.18 33.03 -37.63
CA LEU A 881 -52.83 32.47 -37.79
C LEU A 881 -52.12 33.01 -39.04
N ARG A 882 -52.88 33.23 -40.12
CA ARG A 882 -52.41 33.86 -41.36
C ARG A 882 -52.02 35.32 -41.12
N GLU A 883 -52.79 36.07 -40.32
CA GLU A 883 -52.52 37.46 -39.95
C GLU A 883 -51.31 37.60 -39.01
N ALA A 884 -51.10 36.64 -38.10
CA ALA A 884 -49.90 36.57 -37.27
C ALA A 884 -48.62 36.23 -38.06
N ALA A 885 -48.74 35.36 -39.08
CA ALA A 885 -47.64 34.99 -39.97
C ALA A 885 -47.30 36.13 -40.98
N THR A 886 -48.29 36.89 -41.44
CA THR A 886 -48.05 38.05 -42.32
C THR A 886 -47.60 39.30 -41.54
N GLY A 887 -48.09 39.53 -40.32
CA GLY A 887 -47.69 40.67 -39.48
C GLY A 887 -46.22 40.65 -39.06
N THR A 888 -45.62 39.46 -38.95
CA THR A 888 -44.18 39.30 -38.66
C THR A 888 -43.30 39.37 -39.92
N LEU A 889 -43.79 38.90 -41.08
CA LEU A 889 -43.07 39.03 -42.35
C LEU A 889 -43.05 40.47 -42.89
N VAL A 890 -44.08 41.29 -42.65
CA VAL A 890 -44.11 42.69 -43.12
C VAL A 890 -43.12 43.60 -42.36
N SER A 891 -42.72 43.24 -41.14
CA SER A 891 -41.70 43.97 -40.37
C SER A 891 -40.25 43.67 -40.83
N GLY A 892 -40.00 42.49 -41.41
CA GLY A 892 -38.65 42.00 -41.74
C GLY A 892 -38.19 42.16 -43.19
N VAL A 893 -39.07 42.54 -44.13
CA VAL A 893 -38.78 42.47 -45.58
C VAL A 893 -38.20 43.78 -46.16
N GLY A 894 -37.84 44.75 -45.32
CA GLY A 894 -37.19 46.00 -45.76
C GLY A 894 -35.78 45.86 -46.36
N TRP A 895 -35.10 44.73 -46.17
CA TRP A 895 -33.73 44.52 -46.67
C TRP A 895 -33.64 43.79 -48.01
N LEU A 896 -34.74 43.19 -48.50
CA LEU A 896 -34.72 42.37 -49.71
C LEU A 896 -35.09 43.15 -51.00
N ILE A 897 -35.32 44.46 -50.90
CA ILE A 897 -35.53 45.36 -52.04
C ILE A 897 -34.43 46.43 -51.98
N GLY A 898 -33.39 46.25 -52.78
CA GLY A 898 -32.13 46.99 -52.71
C GLY A 898 -32.27 48.51 -52.72
N ALA A 899 -32.03 49.12 -51.56
CA ALA A 899 -31.70 50.53 -51.40
C ALA A 899 -30.33 50.66 -50.72
N ASN A 900 -29.38 51.31 -51.40
CA ASN A 900 -28.04 51.59 -50.90
C ASN A 900 -28.09 52.43 -49.61
N VAL A 901 -27.53 51.92 -48.51
CA VAL A 901 -27.26 52.71 -47.30
C VAL A 901 -25.77 53.05 -47.26
N ASN A 902 -25.48 54.34 -47.47
CA ASN A 902 -24.16 54.92 -47.28
C ASN A 902 -23.65 54.67 -45.85
N ARG A 903 -22.44 54.10 -45.76
CA ARG A 903 -21.61 54.08 -44.54
C ARG A 903 -20.96 55.44 -44.32
N GLN A 904 -21.24 56.07 -43.19
CA GLN A 904 -20.40 57.01 -42.43
C GLN A 904 -20.75 56.76 -40.94
N SER A 905 -19.90 56.72 -39.94
CA SER A 905 -18.45 56.91 -39.79
C SER A 905 -18.11 56.53 -38.34
N ASN A 906 -16.93 55.91 -38.17
CA ASN A 906 -16.21 55.48 -36.95
C ASN A 906 -16.73 54.29 -36.15
#